data_AF-M6RU32-F1
#
_entry.id   AF-M6RU32-F1
#
_cell.length_a   1.000
_cell.length_b   1.000
_cell.length_c   1.000
_cell.angle_alpha   90.00
_cell.angle_beta   90.00
_cell.angle_gamma   90.00
#
_symmetry.space_group_name_H-M   'P 1'
#
loop_
_entity.id
_entity.type
_entity.pdbx_description
1 polymer ?
#
loop_
_entity_poly.entity_id
_entity_poly.type
_entity_poly.pdbx_seq_one_letter_code
_entity_poly.pdbx_strand_id
1 'polypeptide(L)'
;MVEKESSVGKWQKEFFENIHLFKRSGMTEDEAKKILQKFLYLSSVTPMPPVMEVFKEPNLLESVGVYTSPEQRSREFMMEFLSPIMEQFTVEGVENLKAVKPLIGKYPVTLISNHLSHLDAPAIFHQLYNCSPEGKSIAEQLVFIAGRLAYEPDFTRLGLYMFGTLLVCSKRDMADNPSLSDLMTKINMRAFRHSQKLQSEGKIVAIFPEGTRSRDGRLMPFVETVYHYVANKVIIPISLEKTDKILPTTSLLFNQVNGKLVIGKPVLVGELSRKQMDSFPKEVEQLQFPEHGDKKQFLIDNLALLVGSNLNKHQHGTYRNLYKGDVPGKNILIKIPKEPEEKIVVIGASSMSIAVATLLANKDVLVYLYHPDQTYTEQCNTERRELKYYPLYKLPPNLVFTSDVEVLKTATLFIQGTNPWELINVYPEIQPYLNRNKAPFFNVVKGFTSTGLILDEVQNAFGLEDDRLGVIAGACYPDQIMERKISGFEIAASNATLIPRVQKLFTTGYIFPRPARIPTDVKGVQLGGALKTIYALAMGIVEGYFTQTLGGNVDNSLFHLSNRFFTEMTTIGTKMGGQPETFLGLSGLTDFMLSCFGTDAKDRKTGYDIAYGSSSEKMSNGFYGLKVMPNLMKISAETPVLSAAYEIVINKKDVNQIIEMLEGRLARV
;
A
#
# COMPACT_ATOMS: atom_id res chain seq x y z
N MET A 1 -48.88 -10.79 24.33
CA MET A 1 -47.45 -10.67 24.69
C MET A 1 -46.89 -9.32 24.19
N VAL A 2 -47.63 -8.25 24.46
CA VAL A 2 -47.17 -6.86 24.41
C VAL A 2 -46.90 -6.53 25.87
N GLU A 3 -45.77 -5.89 26.20
CA GLU A 3 -45.18 -5.72 27.55
C GLU A 3 -44.12 -6.77 27.96
N LYS A 4 -42.95 -6.70 27.30
CA LYS A 4 -41.63 -7.00 27.91
C LYS A 4 -40.47 -6.46 27.05
N GLU A 5 -40.56 -5.23 26.56
CA GLU A 5 -39.50 -4.60 25.74
C GLU A 5 -38.40 -3.88 26.56
N SER A 6 -38.44 -3.94 27.89
CA SER A 6 -37.60 -3.10 28.76
C SER A 6 -36.30 -3.73 29.29
N SER A 7 -35.85 -4.91 28.84
CA SER A 7 -34.54 -5.45 29.28
C SER A 7 -33.70 -6.15 28.21
N VAL A 8 -33.91 -5.82 26.93
CA VAL A 8 -33.04 -6.30 25.85
C VAL A 8 -31.86 -5.34 25.77
N GLY A 9 -30.64 -5.82 26.06
CA GLY A 9 -29.44 -4.98 26.05
C GLY A 9 -29.26 -4.26 24.71
N LYS A 10 -28.64 -3.07 24.69
CA LYS A 10 -28.52 -2.23 23.48
C LYS A 10 -28.01 -3.00 22.25
N TRP A 11 -27.07 -3.94 22.45
CA TRP A 11 -26.52 -4.79 21.39
C TRP A 11 -27.49 -5.87 20.88
N GLN A 12 -28.37 -6.41 21.73
CA GLN A 12 -29.37 -7.40 21.32
C GLN A 12 -30.44 -6.72 20.47
N LYS A 13 -30.83 -5.48 20.83
CA LYS A 13 -31.75 -4.68 20.01
C LYS A 13 -31.15 -4.47 18.61
N GLU A 14 -29.90 -4.04 18.54
CA GLU A 14 -29.16 -3.92 17.26
C GLU A 14 -29.12 -5.26 16.50
N PHE A 15 -28.79 -6.38 17.16
CA PHE A 15 -28.74 -7.68 16.48
C PHE A 15 -30.10 -8.13 15.91
N PHE A 16 -31.22 -7.83 16.57
CA PHE A 16 -32.56 -8.17 16.06
C PHE A 16 -33.05 -7.23 14.96
N GLU A 17 -32.42 -6.08 14.71
CA GLU A 17 -32.73 -5.26 13.53
C GLU A 17 -32.42 -5.99 12.22
N ASN A 18 -31.59 -7.04 12.26
CA ASN A 18 -31.31 -7.93 11.14
C ASN A 18 -32.56 -8.66 10.60
N ILE A 19 -33.66 -8.74 11.33
CA ILE A 19 -34.93 -9.35 10.87
C ILE A 19 -35.32 -8.83 9.48
N HIS A 20 -35.12 -7.54 9.22
CA HIS A 20 -35.44 -6.94 7.92
C HIS A 20 -34.67 -7.55 6.76
N LEU A 21 -33.41 -7.95 6.97
CA LEU A 21 -32.58 -8.59 5.95
C LEU A 21 -33.14 -9.96 5.58
N PHE A 22 -33.45 -10.79 6.57
CA PHE A 22 -34.01 -12.14 6.36
C PHE A 22 -35.42 -12.08 5.74
N LYS A 23 -36.20 -11.04 6.05
CA LYS A 23 -37.50 -10.80 5.38
C LYS A 23 -37.34 -10.49 3.90
N ARG A 24 -36.29 -9.75 3.51
CA ARG A 24 -36.02 -9.42 2.10
C ARG A 24 -35.67 -10.65 1.26
N SER A 25 -35.04 -11.66 1.86
CA SER A 25 -34.75 -12.95 1.22
C SER A 25 -35.94 -13.92 1.26
N GLY A 26 -37.15 -13.44 1.59
CA GLY A 26 -38.39 -14.23 1.53
C GLY A 26 -38.83 -14.92 2.82
N MET A 27 -38.14 -14.75 3.95
CA MET A 27 -38.59 -15.32 5.24
C MET A 27 -39.72 -14.50 5.85
N THR A 28 -40.61 -15.16 6.59
CA THR A 28 -41.53 -14.46 7.50
C THR A 28 -40.78 -13.84 8.67
N GLU A 29 -41.41 -12.88 9.34
CA GLU A 29 -40.81 -12.23 10.52
C GLU A 29 -40.55 -13.22 11.67
N ASP A 30 -41.44 -14.18 11.87
CA ASP A 30 -41.30 -15.20 12.92
C ASP A 30 -40.17 -16.18 12.61
N GLU A 31 -39.99 -16.58 11.35
CA GLU A 31 -38.84 -17.38 10.91
C GLU A 31 -37.53 -16.63 11.12
N ALA A 32 -37.46 -15.36 10.71
CA ALA A 32 -36.30 -14.50 10.92
C ALA A 32 -35.96 -14.33 12.41
N LYS A 33 -36.97 -14.15 13.27
CA LYS A 33 -36.75 -14.09 14.73
C LYS A 33 -36.22 -15.41 15.27
N LYS A 34 -36.78 -16.55 14.85
CA LYS A 34 -36.35 -17.88 15.29
C LYS A 34 -34.92 -18.19 14.89
N ILE A 35 -34.52 -17.88 13.65
CA ILE A 35 -33.17 -18.16 13.18
C ILE A 35 -32.12 -17.29 13.90
N LEU A 36 -32.43 -16.01 14.16
CA LEU A 36 -31.57 -15.10 14.94
C LEU A 36 -31.47 -15.52 16.41
N GLN A 37 -32.58 -15.95 17.04
CA GLN A 37 -32.55 -16.49 18.40
C GLN A 37 -31.73 -17.78 18.49
N LYS A 38 -31.90 -18.68 17.52
CA LYS A 38 -31.12 -19.91 17.41
C LYS A 38 -29.64 -19.61 17.20
N PHE A 39 -29.31 -18.58 16.42
CA PHE A 39 -27.94 -18.10 16.25
C PHE A 39 -27.31 -17.67 17.58
N LEU A 40 -27.98 -16.81 18.34
CA LEU A 40 -27.50 -16.34 19.64
C LEU A 40 -27.34 -17.49 20.65
N TYR A 41 -28.31 -18.41 20.68
CA TYR A 41 -28.26 -19.58 21.54
C TYR A 41 -27.08 -20.48 21.17
N LEU A 42 -26.93 -20.86 19.89
CA LEU A 42 -25.84 -21.71 19.45
C LEU A 42 -24.48 -21.05 19.67
N SER A 43 -24.36 -19.75 19.42
CA SER A 43 -23.13 -19.00 19.65
C SER A 43 -22.68 -19.07 21.12
N SER A 44 -23.62 -18.99 22.07
CA SER A 44 -23.28 -19.03 23.50
C SER A 44 -23.03 -20.44 24.05
N VAL A 45 -23.65 -21.48 23.48
CA VAL A 45 -23.49 -22.87 23.95
C VAL A 45 -22.47 -23.69 23.17
N THR A 46 -21.99 -23.19 22.02
CA THR A 46 -20.94 -23.87 21.24
C THR A 46 -19.67 -23.96 22.08
N PRO A 47 -19.19 -25.18 22.43
CA PRO A 47 -18.07 -25.34 23.34
C PRO A 47 -16.76 -24.87 22.71
N MET A 48 -15.80 -24.49 23.54
CA MET A 48 -14.41 -24.37 23.10
C MET A 48 -13.92 -25.74 22.63
N PRO A 49 -13.21 -25.82 21.49
CA PRO A 49 -12.72 -27.10 21.03
C PRO A 49 -11.64 -27.63 21.99
N PRO A 50 -11.56 -28.96 22.20
CA PRO A 50 -10.62 -29.55 23.15
C PRO A 50 -9.17 -29.09 22.96
N VAL A 51 -8.76 -28.79 21.72
CA VAL A 51 -7.42 -28.30 21.39
C VAL A 51 -7.04 -27.02 22.15
N MET A 52 -8.02 -26.21 22.57
CA MET A 52 -7.79 -24.99 23.33
C MET A 52 -7.43 -25.25 24.80
N GLU A 53 -7.78 -26.42 25.34
CA GLU A 53 -7.41 -26.79 26.72
C GLU A 53 -5.90 -27.04 26.86
N VAL A 54 -5.19 -27.30 25.74
CA VAL A 54 -3.73 -27.45 25.71
C VAL A 54 -3.01 -26.20 26.25
N PHE A 55 -3.60 -25.01 26.13
CA PHE A 55 -3.01 -23.78 26.68
C PHE A 55 -3.13 -23.66 28.20
N LYS A 56 -4.06 -24.40 28.82
CA LYS A 56 -4.16 -24.54 30.28
C LYS A 56 -3.36 -25.73 30.78
N GLU A 57 -3.42 -26.85 30.05
CA GLU A 57 -2.77 -28.11 30.38
C GLU A 57 -1.94 -28.63 29.17
N PRO A 58 -0.67 -28.22 29.04
CA PRO A 58 0.17 -28.54 27.89
C PRO A 58 0.32 -30.03 27.57
N ASN A 59 0.20 -30.91 28.58
CA ASN A 59 0.32 -32.36 28.46
C ASN A 59 -0.82 -32.98 27.62
N LEU A 60 -1.96 -32.29 27.47
CA LEU A 60 -3.09 -32.73 26.66
C LEU A 60 -2.80 -32.71 25.15
N LEU A 61 -1.73 -32.06 24.70
CA LEU A 61 -1.40 -31.98 23.27
C LEU A 61 -1.25 -33.36 22.62
N GLU A 62 -0.76 -34.35 23.37
CA GLU A 62 -0.57 -35.71 22.85
C GLU A 62 -1.89 -36.45 22.61
N SER A 63 -2.85 -36.31 23.51
CA SER A 63 -4.15 -36.99 23.44
C SER A 63 -5.15 -36.25 22.55
N VAL A 64 -5.21 -34.92 22.65
CA VAL A 64 -6.18 -34.09 21.93
C VAL A 64 -5.71 -33.75 20.52
N GLY A 65 -4.39 -33.62 20.32
CA GLY A 65 -3.83 -33.21 19.03
C GLY A 65 -4.09 -31.74 18.70
N VAL A 66 -4.23 -31.44 17.42
CA VAL A 66 -4.33 -30.06 16.87
C VAL A 66 -5.48 -29.87 15.88
N TYR A 67 -6.27 -30.90 15.67
CA TYR A 67 -7.35 -30.91 14.69
C TYR A 67 -8.70 -30.93 15.40
N THR A 68 -9.60 -30.06 14.96
CA THR A 68 -10.99 -30.03 15.39
C THR A 68 -11.87 -30.47 14.23
N SER A 69 -12.62 -31.55 14.44
CA SER A 69 -13.59 -32.04 13.46
C SER A 69 -14.79 -31.08 13.31
N PRO A 70 -15.40 -30.99 12.12
CA PRO A 70 -16.65 -30.28 11.96
C PRO A 70 -17.78 -30.94 12.76
N GLU A 71 -18.79 -30.15 13.12
CA GLU A 71 -20.01 -30.64 13.74
C GLU A 71 -21.19 -30.46 12.77
N GLN A 72 -21.84 -31.56 12.41
CA GLN A 72 -22.87 -31.55 11.37
C GLN A 72 -24.05 -30.62 11.68
N ARG A 73 -24.53 -30.59 12.92
CA ARG A 73 -25.65 -29.73 13.33
C ARG A 73 -25.29 -28.24 13.21
N SER A 74 -24.10 -27.86 13.64
CA SER A 74 -23.59 -26.49 13.52
C SER A 74 -23.38 -26.10 12.05
N ARG A 75 -22.87 -27.03 11.23
CA ARG A 75 -22.76 -26.82 9.78
C ARG A 75 -24.11 -26.57 9.13
N GLU A 76 -25.08 -27.45 9.33
CA GLU A 76 -26.41 -27.35 8.73
C GLU A 76 -27.08 -26.02 9.11
N PHE A 77 -27.01 -25.65 10.40
CA PHE A 77 -27.53 -24.37 10.87
C PHE A 77 -26.81 -23.17 10.23
N MET A 78 -25.48 -23.16 10.19
CA MET A 78 -24.75 -22.04 9.61
C MET A 78 -24.99 -21.91 8.11
N MET A 79 -25.19 -23.02 7.39
CA MET A 79 -25.59 -22.98 5.97
C MET A 79 -26.97 -22.31 5.80
N GLU A 80 -27.95 -22.67 6.63
CA GLU A 80 -29.27 -22.05 6.68
C GLU A 80 -29.18 -20.54 7.00
N PHE A 81 -28.36 -20.20 8.00
CA PHE A 81 -28.18 -18.82 8.48
C PHE A 81 -27.48 -17.91 7.46
N LEU A 82 -26.46 -18.43 6.76
CA LEU A 82 -25.67 -17.65 5.80
C LEU A 82 -26.39 -17.46 4.46
N SER A 83 -27.25 -18.40 4.06
CA SER A 83 -27.97 -18.35 2.77
C SER A 83 -28.63 -16.98 2.47
N PRO A 84 -29.45 -16.40 3.36
CA PRO A 84 -30.07 -15.10 3.12
C PRO A 84 -29.07 -13.92 3.15
N ILE A 85 -28.01 -14.03 3.95
CA ILE A 85 -26.95 -13.00 4.05
C ILE A 85 -26.13 -12.97 2.75
N MET A 86 -25.91 -14.14 2.16
CA MET A 86 -25.02 -14.37 1.03
C MET A 86 -25.75 -14.40 -0.32
N GLU A 87 -27.03 -14.08 -0.36
CA GLU A 87 -27.87 -14.15 -1.57
C GLU A 87 -27.33 -13.30 -2.74
N GLN A 88 -26.71 -12.15 -2.44
CA GLN A 88 -26.11 -11.25 -3.43
C GLN A 88 -24.62 -11.55 -3.72
N PHE A 89 -24.10 -12.67 -3.23
CA PHE A 89 -22.70 -13.05 -3.46
C PHE A 89 -22.59 -13.84 -4.77
N THR A 90 -21.77 -13.36 -5.71
CA THR A 90 -21.54 -14.06 -6.98
C THR A 90 -20.32 -14.96 -6.90
N VAL A 91 -20.39 -16.10 -7.59
CA VAL A 91 -19.26 -17.04 -7.74
C VAL A 91 -18.85 -17.10 -9.20
N GLU A 92 -17.59 -16.75 -9.47
CA GLU A 92 -16.97 -16.85 -10.80
C GLU A 92 -15.86 -17.91 -10.81
N GLY A 93 -15.56 -18.45 -11.99
CA GLY A 93 -14.51 -19.47 -12.15
C GLY A 93 -14.94 -20.88 -11.73
N VAL A 94 -16.25 -21.15 -11.65
CA VAL A 94 -16.81 -22.45 -11.25
C VAL A 94 -16.31 -23.58 -12.16
N GLU A 95 -16.06 -23.29 -13.44
CA GLU A 95 -15.48 -24.22 -14.41
C GLU A 95 -14.10 -24.76 -13.99
N ASN A 96 -13.32 -23.99 -13.22
CA ASN A 96 -11.99 -24.42 -12.75
C ASN A 96 -12.09 -25.59 -11.76
N LEU A 97 -13.23 -25.77 -11.09
CA LEU A 97 -13.45 -26.88 -10.15
C LEU A 97 -13.42 -28.26 -10.84
N LYS A 98 -13.73 -28.32 -12.14
CA LYS A 98 -13.62 -29.55 -12.94
C LYS A 98 -12.17 -30.01 -13.08
N ALA A 99 -11.21 -29.07 -13.12
CA ALA A 99 -9.79 -29.37 -13.13
C ALA A 99 -9.27 -29.75 -11.73
N VAL A 100 -9.88 -29.22 -10.67
CA VAL A 100 -9.47 -29.49 -9.28
C VAL A 100 -9.90 -30.88 -8.80
N LYS A 101 -11.15 -31.28 -9.06
CA LYS A 101 -11.74 -32.51 -8.51
C LYS A 101 -10.90 -33.79 -8.76
N PRO A 102 -10.34 -34.03 -9.97
CA PRO A 102 -9.50 -35.20 -10.23
C PRO A 102 -8.16 -35.21 -9.50
N LEU A 103 -7.71 -34.07 -8.95
CA LEU A 103 -6.42 -33.92 -8.27
C LEU A 103 -6.50 -34.34 -6.79
N ILE A 104 -7.68 -34.17 -6.19
CA ILE A 104 -7.92 -34.44 -4.76
C ILE A 104 -7.73 -35.93 -4.48
N GLY A 105 -6.99 -36.24 -3.41
CA GLY A 105 -6.65 -37.62 -3.02
C GLY A 105 -5.51 -38.24 -3.81
N LYS A 106 -5.11 -37.67 -4.96
CA LYS A 106 -3.92 -38.09 -5.73
C LYS A 106 -2.70 -37.20 -5.48
N TYR A 107 -2.95 -35.91 -5.30
CA TYR A 107 -1.94 -34.88 -5.10
C TYR A 107 -2.27 -34.05 -3.86
N PRO A 108 -1.25 -33.49 -3.17
CA PRO A 108 -1.50 -32.56 -2.08
C PRO A 108 -2.07 -31.25 -2.64
N VAL A 109 -3.24 -30.84 -2.13
CA VAL A 109 -3.96 -29.65 -2.57
C VAL A 109 -4.13 -28.67 -1.42
N THR A 110 -3.80 -27.40 -1.67
CA THR A 110 -3.96 -26.29 -0.72
C THR A 110 -4.83 -25.21 -1.38
N LEU A 111 -5.78 -24.67 -0.63
CA LEU A 111 -6.56 -23.50 -1.04
C LEU A 111 -5.98 -22.27 -0.33
N ILE A 112 -5.80 -21.18 -1.08
CA ILE A 112 -5.37 -19.89 -0.50
C ILE A 112 -6.42 -18.83 -0.78
N SER A 113 -6.61 -17.89 0.15
CA SER A 113 -7.51 -16.75 -0.05
C SER A 113 -7.01 -15.51 0.68
N ASN A 114 -7.32 -14.31 0.17
CA ASN A 114 -7.21 -13.08 0.96
C ASN A 114 -8.19 -13.11 2.16
N HIS A 115 -7.88 -12.33 3.19
CA HIS A 115 -8.53 -12.34 4.50
C HIS A 115 -9.01 -10.94 4.87
N LEU A 116 -10.31 -10.70 4.74
CA LEU A 116 -10.97 -9.41 4.95
C LEU A 116 -11.82 -9.39 6.24
N SER A 117 -12.38 -10.52 6.67
CA SER A 117 -13.37 -10.54 7.74
C SER A 117 -13.42 -11.85 8.53
N HIS A 118 -14.23 -11.88 9.60
CA HIS A 118 -14.52 -13.11 10.34
C HIS A 118 -15.38 -14.11 9.55
N LEU A 119 -16.01 -13.66 8.46
CA LEU A 119 -16.91 -14.46 7.64
C LEU A 119 -16.20 -15.17 6.48
N ASP A 120 -14.92 -14.90 6.22
CA ASP A 120 -14.25 -15.40 5.00
C ASP A 120 -14.29 -16.92 4.88
N ALA A 121 -13.92 -17.67 5.92
CA ALA A 121 -13.94 -19.13 5.86
C ALA A 121 -15.37 -19.70 5.74
N PRO A 122 -16.36 -19.27 6.56
CA PRO A 122 -17.77 -19.61 6.34
C PRO A 122 -18.29 -19.25 4.94
N ALA A 123 -17.91 -18.08 4.41
CA ALA A 123 -18.33 -17.62 3.08
C ALA A 123 -17.74 -18.50 1.97
N ILE A 124 -16.43 -18.81 2.03
CA ILE A 124 -15.78 -19.72 1.07
C ILE A 124 -16.48 -21.08 1.09
N PHE A 125 -16.71 -21.64 2.28
CA PHE A 125 -17.39 -22.93 2.41
C PHE A 125 -18.80 -22.87 1.81
N HIS A 126 -19.60 -21.89 2.22
CA HIS A 126 -20.98 -21.72 1.76
C HIS A 126 -21.08 -21.58 0.24
N GLN A 127 -20.26 -20.70 -0.34
CA GLN A 127 -20.27 -20.43 -1.77
C GLN A 127 -19.81 -21.63 -2.59
N LEU A 128 -18.72 -22.31 -2.18
CA LEU A 128 -18.28 -23.53 -2.86
C LEU A 128 -19.35 -24.63 -2.75
N TYR A 129 -19.95 -24.80 -1.58
CA TYR A 129 -20.94 -25.84 -1.34
C TYR A 129 -22.18 -25.70 -2.24
N ASN A 130 -22.62 -24.46 -2.50
CA ASN A 130 -23.83 -24.18 -3.25
C ASN A 130 -23.60 -23.93 -4.76
N CYS A 131 -22.35 -23.71 -5.22
CA CYS A 131 -22.11 -23.31 -6.61
C CYS A 131 -22.24 -24.45 -7.65
N SER A 132 -21.92 -25.71 -7.29
CA SER A 132 -21.94 -26.86 -8.19
C SER A 132 -21.76 -28.19 -7.43
N PRO A 133 -22.07 -29.36 -8.04
CA PRO A 133 -21.77 -30.66 -7.45
C PRO A 133 -20.27 -30.88 -7.15
N GLU A 134 -19.39 -30.40 -8.05
CA GLU A 134 -17.94 -30.38 -7.83
C GLU A 134 -17.58 -29.50 -6.62
N GLY A 135 -18.16 -28.30 -6.54
CA GLY A 135 -17.95 -27.36 -5.45
C GLY A 135 -18.37 -27.93 -4.10
N LYS A 136 -19.54 -28.59 -4.02
CA LYS A 136 -20.00 -29.32 -2.84
C LYS A 136 -18.98 -30.37 -2.39
N SER A 137 -18.56 -31.22 -3.32
CA SER A 137 -17.56 -32.25 -3.04
C SER A 137 -16.23 -31.67 -2.54
N ILE A 138 -15.83 -30.50 -3.03
CA ILE A 138 -14.60 -29.81 -2.62
C ILE A 138 -14.77 -29.16 -1.24
N ALA A 139 -15.88 -28.47 -1.00
CA ALA A 139 -16.20 -27.81 0.26
C ALA A 139 -16.17 -28.79 1.44
N GLU A 140 -16.73 -30.00 1.26
CA GLU A 140 -16.75 -31.06 2.27
C GLU A 140 -15.35 -31.60 2.64
N GLN A 141 -14.33 -31.36 1.80
CA GLN A 141 -12.94 -31.74 2.07
C GLN A 141 -12.10 -30.62 2.70
N LEU A 142 -12.65 -29.42 2.87
CA LEU A 142 -11.91 -28.28 3.40
C LEU A 142 -11.54 -28.45 4.88
N VAL A 143 -10.28 -28.17 5.17
CA VAL A 143 -9.75 -28.02 6.53
C VAL A 143 -9.03 -26.69 6.63
N PHE A 144 -9.57 -25.75 7.40
CA PHE A 144 -9.00 -24.41 7.54
C PHE A 144 -7.92 -24.37 8.62
N ILE A 145 -6.84 -23.65 8.33
CA ILE A 145 -5.91 -23.23 9.38
C ILE A 145 -6.52 -22.09 10.18
N ALA A 146 -6.61 -22.25 11.50
CA ALA A 146 -7.21 -21.29 12.41
C ALA A 146 -6.22 -20.87 13.51
N GLY A 147 -6.11 -19.56 13.74
CA GLY A 147 -5.34 -19.01 14.84
C GLY A 147 -6.04 -19.24 16.20
N ARG A 148 -5.26 -19.31 17.29
CA ARG A 148 -5.79 -19.43 18.67
C ARG A 148 -6.95 -18.48 18.97
N LEU A 149 -6.78 -17.20 18.64
CA LEU A 149 -7.77 -16.14 18.90
C LEU A 149 -9.06 -16.28 18.07
N ALA A 150 -9.09 -17.12 17.03
CA ALA A 150 -10.30 -17.32 16.23
C ALA A 150 -11.38 -18.11 16.98
N TYR A 151 -11.00 -18.88 18.01
CA TYR A 151 -11.92 -19.68 18.81
C TYR A 151 -12.56 -18.89 19.97
N GLU A 152 -12.00 -17.75 20.36
CA GLU A 152 -12.49 -16.98 21.51
C GLU A 152 -13.86 -16.34 21.25
N PRO A 153 -14.12 -15.63 20.12
CA PRO A 153 -15.42 -15.01 19.89
C PRO A 153 -16.49 -16.04 19.51
N ASP A 154 -17.63 -16.00 20.20
CA ASP A 154 -18.78 -16.91 20.03
C ASP A 154 -19.21 -17.07 18.56
N PHE A 155 -19.35 -15.94 17.85
CA PHE A 155 -19.73 -15.91 16.44
C PHE A 155 -18.74 -16.69 15.56
N THR A 156 -17.44 -16.42 15.72
CA THR A 156 -16.40 -17.03 14.90
C THR A 156 -16.29 -18.51 15.23
N ARG A 157 -16.37 -18.86 16.52
CA ARG A 157 -16.32 -20.24 17.01
C ARG A 157 -17.41 -21.10 16.37
N LEU A 158 -18.66 -20.65 16.38
CA LEU A 158 -19.77 -21.38 15.73
C LEU A 158 -19.51 -21.61 14.23
N GLY A 159 -19.01 -20.59 13.53
CA GLY A 159 -18.62 -20.71 12.12
C GLY A 159 -17.48 -21.71 11.86
N LEU A 160 -16.51 -21.82 12.78
CA LEU A 160 -15.39 -22.75 12.65
C LEU A 160 -15.82 -24.23 12.74
N TYR A 161 -16.97 -24.53 13.35
CA TYR A 161 -17.53 -25.89 13.38
C TYR A 161 -18.18 -26.33 12.06
N MET A 162 -18.31 -25.43 11.07
CA MET A 162 -18.77 -25.79 9.73
C MET A 162 -17.81 -26.73 9.01
N PHE A 163 -16.51 -26.68 9.30
CA PHE A 163 -15.47 -27.41 8.57
C PHE A 163 -14.40 -27.92 9.54
N GLY A 164 -13.48 -28.77 9.06
CA GLY A 164 -12.34 -29.16 9.87
C GLY A 164 -11.44 -27.95 10.12
N THR A 165 -10.82 -27.86 11.30
CA THR A 165 -9.82 -26.82 11.57
C THR A 165 -8.54 -27.38 12.15
N LEU A 166 -7.41 -26.78 11.76
CA LEU A 166 -6.08 -27.05 12.33
C LEU A 166 -5.62 -25.81 13.11
N LEU A 167 -5.37 -25.99 14.41
CA LEU A 167 -4.85 -24.91 15.25
C LEU A 167 -3.41 -24.58 14.86
N VAL A 168 -3.16 -23.30 14.63
CA VAL A 168 -1.81 -22.72 14.55
C VAL A 168 -1.70 -21.51 15.46
N CYS A 169 -0.47 -21.21 15.89
CA CYS A 169 -0.14 -20.05 16.70
C CYS A 169 0.65 -19.06 15.84
N SER A 170 0.20 -17.80 15.82
CA SER A 170 0.86 -16.75 15.05
C SER A 170 2.13 -16.28 15.77
N LYS A 171 3.09 -15.70 15.02
CA LYS A 171 4.28 -15.08 15.62
C LYS A 171 3.93 -14.02 16.67
N ARG A 172 2.86 -13.24 16.42
CA ARG A 172 2.35 -12.25 17.36
C ARG A 172 1.85 -12.89 18.64
N ASP A 173 1.07 -13.96 18.54
CA ASP A 173 0.55 -14.68 19.71
C ASP A 173 1.68 -15.24 20.59
N MET A 174 2.76 -15.74 19.98
CA MET A 174 3.95 -16.17 20.71
C MET A 174 4.69 -15.02 21.37
N ALA A 175 4.81 -13.87 20.70
CA ALA A 175 5.45 -12.68 21.25
C ALA A 175 4.64 -12.09 22.43
N ASP A 176 3.31 -12.13 22.33
CA ASP A 176 2.40 -11.69 23.39
C ASP A 176 2.37 -12.68 24.57
N ASN A 177 2.80 -13.95 24.37
CA ASN A 177 2.77 -15.03 25.37
C ASN A 177 4.09 -15.83 25.42
N PRO A 178 5.22 -15.21 25.82
CA PRO A 178 6.54 -15.83 25.72
C PRO A 178 6.69 -17.13 26.53
N SER A 179 5.98 -17.26 27.66
CA SER A 179 5.98 -18.49 28.47
C SER A 179 5.36 -19.70 27.77
N LEU A 180 4.53 -19.48 26.74
CA LEU A 180 3.86 -20.53 25.96
C LEU A 180 4.53 -20.78 24.60
N SER A 181 5.61 -20.06 24.28
CA SER A 181 6.26 -20.09 22.95
C SER A 181 6.70 -21.49 22.52
N ASP A 182 7.28 -22.28 23.44
CA ASP A 182 7.71 -23.66 23.15
C ASP A 182 6.53 -24.57 22.83
N LEU A 183 5.44 -24.43 23.57
CA LEU A 183 4.21 -25.18 23.33
C LEU A 183 3.60 -24.79 21.97
N MET A 184 3.50 -23.49 21.69
CA MET A 184 3.00 -22.97 20.42
C MET A 184 3.84 -23.43 19.23
N THR A 185 5.16 -23.55 19.40
CA THR A 185 6.07 -24.11 18.41
C THR A 185 5.77 -25.60 18.16
N LYS A 186 5.57 -26.39 19.23
CA LYS A 186 5.16 -27.81 19.12
C LYS A 186 3.81 -27.96 18.42
N ILE A 187 2.83 -27.11 18.74
CA ILE A 187 1.52 -27.05 18.08
C ILE A 187 1.70 -26.82 16.57
N ASN A 188 2.48 -25.81 16.17
CA ASN A 188 2.72 -25.50 14.76
C ASN A 188 3.41 -26.65 14.02
N MET A 189 4.42 -27.30 14.62
CA MET A 189 5.07 -28.47 14.02
C MET A 189 4.10 -29.63 13.84
N ARG A 190 3.23 -29.88 14.83
CA ARG A 190 2.22 -30.94 14.77
C ARG A 190 1.13 -30.63 13.74
N ALA A 191 0.69 -29.37 13.67
CA ALA A 191 -0.27 -28.90 12.67
C ALA A 191 0.26 -29.06 11.25
N PHE A 192 1.53 -28.73 11.01
CA PHE A 192 2.17 -28.95 9.72
C PHE A 192 2.18 -30.43 9.33
N ARG A 193 2.66 -31.34 10.19
CA ARG A 193 2.65 -32.79 9.92
C ARG A 193 1.24 -33.33 9.70
N HIS A 194 0.28 -32.88 10.52
CA HIS A 194 -1.12 -33.30 10.38
C HIS A 194 -1.72 -32.81 9.07
N SER A 195 -1.39 -31.59 8.62
CA SER A 195 -1.85 -31.07 7.34
C SER A 195 -1.41 -31.94 6.15
N GLN A 196 -0.18 -32.46 6.17
CA GLN A 196 0.32 -33.38 5.14
C GLN A 196 -0.45 -34.71 5.13
N LYS A 197 -0.72 -35.25 6.33
CA LYS A 197 -1.54 -36.47 6.47
C LYS A 197 -2.94 -36.26 5.92
N LEU A 198 -3.61 -35.18 6.31
CA LEU A 198 -4.95 -34.84 5.81
C LEU A 198 -4.97 -34.69 4.28
N GLN A 199 -3.96 -34.06 3.69
CA GLN A 199 -3.83 -33.96 2.23
C GLN A 199 -3.68 -35.32 1.54
N SER A 200 -2.93 -36.25 2.14
CA SER A 200 -2.83 -37.62 1.64
C SER A 200 -4.15 -38.41 1.74
N GLU A 201 -5.02 -38.02 2.66
CA GLU A 201 -6.38 -38.57 2.84
C GLU A 201 -7.43 -37.85 1.95
N GLY A 202 -6.99 -36.96 1.05
CA GLY A 202 -7.87 -36.22 0.15
C GLY A 202 -8.53 -34.98 0.75
N LYS A 203 -8.06 -34.50 1.91
CA LYS A 203 -8.47 -33.18 2.43
C LYS A 203 -7.73 -32.06 1.73
N ILE A 204 -8.36 -30.89 1.72
CA ILE A 204 -7.80 -29.66 1.17
C ILE A 204 -7.51 -28.72 2.32
N VAL A 205 -6.25 -28.37 2.50
CA VAL A 205 -5.85 -27.43 3.55
C VAL A 205 -6.11 -26.03 3.03
N ALA A 206 -6.96 -25.26 3.71
CA ALA A 206 -7.30 -23.90 3.36
C ALA A 206 -6.59 -22.91 4.28
N ILE A 207 -5.93 -21.90 3.70
CA ILE A 207 -5.11 -20.94 4.45
C ILE A 207 -5.36 -19.51 4.01
N PHE A 208 -5.27 -18.60 4.98
CA PHE A 208 -5.22 -17.16 4.77
C PHE A 208 -3.76 -16.70 4.92
N PRO A 209 -3.03 -16.50 3.81
CA PRO A 209 -1.59 -16.37 3.84
C PRO A 209 -1.11 -15.02 4.37
N GLU A 210 -1.99 -14.03 4.52
CA GLU A 210 -1.73 -12.75 5.20
C GLU A 210 -1.48 -12.94 6.71
N GLY A 211 -1.91 -14.07 7.30
CA GLY A 211 -1.74 -14.39 8.72
C GLY A 211 -2.57 -13.53 9.69
N THR A 212 -3.13 -12.42 9.22
CA THR A 212 -4.09 -11.58 9.90
C THR A 212 -5.07 -10.99 8.90
N ARG A 213 -6.17 -10.42 9.41
CA ARG A 213 -7.20 -9.79 8.58
C ARG A 213 -6.78 -8.40 8.16
N SER A 214 -7.04 -8.07 6.90
CA SER A 214 -6.92 -6.72 6.39
C SER A 214 -7.90 -5.79 7.10
N ARG A 215 -7.41 -4.63 7.55
CA ARG A 215 -8.24 -3.59 8.18
C ARG A 215 -8.84 -2.61 7.17
N ASP A 216 -8.22 -2.47 6.01
CA ASP A 216 -8.61 -1.53 4.95
C ASP A 216 -9.17 -2.24 3.70
N GLY A 217 -9.36 -3.56 3.77
CA GLY A 217 -9.90 -4.37 2.68
C GLY A 217 -8.89 -4.64 1.55
N ARG A 218 -7.61 -4.34 1.76
CA ARG A 218 -6.53 -4.52 0.80
C ARG A 218 -5.60 -5.67 1.17
N LEU A 219 -5.04 -6.30 0.13
CA LEU A 219 -4.09 -7.40 0.23
C LEU A 219 -2.83 -6.97 0.99
N MET A 220 -2.55 -7.68 2.07
CA MET A 220 -1.35 -7.54 2.89
C MET A 220 -0.22 -8.44 2.37
N PRO A 221 1.04 -8.17 2.73
CA PRO A 221 2.13 -9.10 2.49
C PRO A 221 1.85 -10.47 3.11
N PHE A 222 2.13 -11.55 2.39
CA PHE A 222 1.95 -12.89 2.95
C PHE A 222 3.10 -13.23 3.89
N VAL A 223 2.81 -14.01 4.93
CA VAL A 223 3.80 -14.41 5.94
C VAL A 223 4.65 -15.58 5.44
N GLU A 224 5.95 -15.56 5.76
CA GLU A 224 6.91 -16.60 5.31
C GLU A 224 6.54 -18.03 5.70
N THR A 225 5.84 -18.20 6.83
CA THR A 225 5.45 -19.53 7.34
C THR A 225 4.50 -20.25 6.39
N VAL A 226 3.80 -19.53 5.51
CA VAL A 226 2.92 -20.07 4.47
C VAL A 226 3.69 -20.96 3.49
N TYR A 227 4.99 -20.70 3.27
CA TYR A 227 5.83 -21.45 2.34
C TYR A 227 5.69 -22.97 2.52
N HIS A 228 5.67 -23.44 3.77
CA HIS A 228 5.58 -24.87 4.07
C HIS A 228 4.24 -25.48 3.65
N TYR A 229 3.15 -24.71 3.71
CA TYR A 229 1.80 -25.16 3.35
C TYR A 229 1.52 -25.13 1.85
N VAL A 230 2.39 -24.51 1.05
CA VAL A 230 2.13 -24.28 -0.38
C VAL A 230 3.24 -24.80 -1.31
N ALA A 231 4.48 -24.91 -0.84
CA ALA A 231 5.56 -25.50 -1.62
C ALA A 231 5.27 -26.97 -1.95
N ASN A 232 5.52 -27.35 -3.22
CA ASN A 232 5.35 -28.70 -3.77
C ASN A 232 3.91 -29.21 -3.68
N LYS A 233 2.93 -28.33 -3.96
CA LYS A 233 1.49 -28.63 -3.88
C LYS A 233 0.73 -27.94 -4.99
N VAL A 234 -0.46 -28.47 -5.27
CA VAL A 234 -1.44 -27.79 -6.13
C VAL A 234 -2.14 -26.72 -5.31
N ILE A 235 -2.12 -25.49 -5.81
CA ILE A 235 -2.75 -24.33 -5.19
C ILE A 235 -4.05 -23.99 -5.90
N ILE A 236 -5.13 -23.82 -5.14
CA ILE A 236 -6.39 -23.24 -5.59
C ILE A 236 -6.46 -21.81 -5.05
N PRO A 237 -6.20 -20.79 -5.89
CA PRO A 237 -6.36 -19.41 -5.45
C PRO A 237 -7.85 -19.04 -5.43
N ILE A 238 -8.31 -18.51 -4.31
CA ILE A 238 -9.62 -17.87 -4.16
C ILE A 238 -9.42 -16.40 -3.87
N SER A 239 -10.25 -15.57 -4.49
CA SER A 239 -10.26 -14.13 -4.26
C SER A 239 -11.63 -13.70 -3.75
N LEU A 240 -11.63 -13.03 -2.60
CA LEU A 240 -12.83 -12.53 -1.93
C LEU A 240 -12.93 -11.01 -2.04
N GLU A 241 -14.13 -10.52 -2.34
CA GLU A 241 -14.44 -9.10 -2.26
C GLU A 241 -15.65 -8.85 -1.35
N LYS A 242 -15.55 -7.80 -0.52
CA LYS A 242 -16.63 -7.24 0.30
C LYS A 242 -17.21 -8.15 1.39
N THR A 243 -16.57 -9.25 1.74
CA THR A 243 -16.93 -10.05 2.91
C THR A 243 -16.81 -9.27 4.23
N ASP A 244 -15.99 -8.21 4.27
CA ASP A 244 -15.86 -7.23 5.36
C ASP A 244 -17.05 -6.25 5.45
N LYS A 245 -17.81 -6.08 4.36
CA LYS A 245 -18.99 -5.22 4.32
C LYS A 245 -20.25 -5.93 4.78
N ILE A 246 -20.26 -7.26 4.69
CA ILE A 246 -21.39 -8.09 5.16
C ILE A 246 -21.60 -7.94 6.66
N LEU A 247 -20.54 -8.07 7.46
CA LEU A 247 -20.58 -7.81 8.90
C LEU A 247 -19.48 -6.79 9.24
N PRO A 248 -19.82 -5.49 9.32
CA PRO A 248 -18.85 -4.45 9.64
C PRO A 248 -18.24 -4.66 11.02
N THR A 249 -16.97 -4.28 11.21
CA THR A 249 -16.27 -4.45 12.50
C THR A 249 -16.86 -3.62 13.64
N THR A 250 -17.69 -2.62 13.32
CA THR A 250 -18.25 -1.67 14.29
C THR A 250 -19.73 -1.88 14.56
N SER A 251 -20.37 -2.91 13.98
CA SER A 251 -21.80 -3.15 14.11
C SER A 251 -22.14 -4.63 14.06
N LEU A 252 -23.24 -5.02 14.70
CA LEU A 252 -23.82 -6.36 14.61
C LEU A 252 -24.89 -6.49 13.51
N LEU A 253 -25.04 -5.44 12.69
CA LEU A 253 -25.92 -5.43 11.53
C LEU A 253 -25.26 -6.07 10.33
N PHE A 254 -25.95 -7.06 9.76
CA PHE A 254 -25.60 -7.66 8.49
C PHE A 254 -26.08 -6.75 7.35
N ASN A 255 -25.20 -6.55 6.38
CA ASN A 255 -25.55 -5.89 5.13
C ASN A 255 -25.66 -6.91 4.01
N GLN A 256 -26.68 -6.75 3.19
CA GLN A 256 -26.75 -7.42 1.90
C GLN A 256 -25.93 -6.59 0.91
N VAL A 257 -24.78 -7.12 0.50
CA VAL A 257 -23.85 -6.46 -0.42
C VAL A 257 -23.56 -7.37 -1.61
N ASN A 258 -23.41 -6.77 -2.79
CA ASN A 258 -22.93 -7.45 -3.99
C ASN A 258 -21.45 -7.82 -3.81
N GLY A 259 -21.20 -8.92 -3.11
CA GLY A 259 -19.89 -9.51 -2.88
C GLY A 259 -19.53 -10.54 -3.96
N LYS A 260 -18.26 -10.94 -3.97
CA LYS A 260 -17.71 -11.75 -5.06
C LYS A 260 -16.73 -12.78 -4.52
N LEU A 261 -16.87 -14.03 -4.96
CA LEU A 261 -15.87 -15.08 -4.84
C LEU A 261 -15.38 -15.45 -6.24
N VAL A 262 -14.07 -15.38 -6.48
CA VAL A 262 -13.48 -15.88 -7.72
C VAL A 262 -12.62 -17.09 -7.44
N ILE A 263 -12.89 -18.18 -8.15
CA ILE A 263 -12.11 -19.41 -8.12
C ILE A 263 -11.11 -19.34 -9.27
N GLY A 264 -9.84 -19.11 -8.96
CA GLY A 264 -8.80 -19.08 -9.99
C GLY A 264 -8.41 -20.48 -10.47
N LYS A 265 -7.63 -20.53 -11.54
CA LYS A 265 -7.09 -21.79 -12.09
C LYS A 265 -6.16 -22.47 -11.07
N PRO A 266 -6.19 -23.80 -10.94
CA PRO A 266 -5.23 -24.51 -10.12
C PRO A 266 -3.81 -24.34 -10.69
N VAL A 267 -2.82 -24.18 -9.81
CA VAL A 267 -1.40 -24.05 -10.18
C VAL A 267 -0.55 -24.98 -9.32
N LEU A 268 0.31 -25.79 -9.93
CA LEU A 268 1.32 -26.55 -9.21
C LEU A 268 2.48 -25.62 -8.81
N VAL A 269 2.78 -25.53 -7.53
CA VAL A 269 3.96 -24.80 -7.04
C VAL A 269 5.09 -25.77 -6.80
N GLY A 270 6.26 -25.52 -7.41
CA GLY A 270 7.44 -26.37 -7.25
C GLY A 270 7.31 -27.68 -8.02
N GLU A 271 7.73 -28.78 -7.40
CA GLU A 271 7.72 -30.12 -8.01
C GLU A 271 7.11 -31.17 -7.08
N LEU A 272 6.42 -32.15 -7.65
CA LEU A 272 5.92 -33.32 -6.95
C LEU A 272 6.94 -34.47 -7.01
N SER A 273 6.65 -35.60 -6.36
CA SER A 273 7.46 -36.80 -6.54
C SER A 273 7.46 -37.25 -8.01
N ARG A 274 8.54 -37.91 -8.47
CA ARG A 274 8.68 -38.38 -9.86
C ARG A 274 7.45 -39.17 -10.34
N LYS A 275 6.99 -40.12 -9.51
CA LYS A 275 5.79 -40.92 -9.78
C LYS A 275 4.52 -40.08 -9.95
N GLN A 276 4.38 -39.01 -9.16
CA GLN A 276 3.24 -38.10 -9.27
C GLN A 276 3.35 -37.21 -10.52
N MET A 277 4.55 -36.74 -10.85
CA MET A 277 4.80 -35.92 -12.05
C MET A 277 4.49 -36.69 -13.33
N ASP A 278 4.82 -37.99 -13.41
CA ASP A 278 4.54 -38.82 -14.58
C ASP A 278 3.03 -38.92 -14.91
N SER A 279 2.17 -38.82 -13.88
CA SER A 279 0.71 -38.85 -14.03
C SER A 279 0.04 -37.48 -13.87
N PHE A 280 0.82 -36.40 -13.70
CA PHE A 280 0.28 -35.07 -13.41
C PHE A 280 -0.33 -34.45 -14.68
N PRO A 281 -1.54 -33.87 -14.61
CA PRO A 281 -2.18 -33.28 -15.78
C PRO A 281 -1.35 -32.12 -16.35
N LYS A 282 -1.07 -32.16 -17.67
CA LYS A 282 -0.22 -31.17 -18.35
C LYS A 282 -0.90 -29.81 -18.49
N GLU A 283 -2.21 -29.76 -18.31
CA GLU A 283 -3.03 -28.56 -18.44
C GLU A 283 -2.95 -27.65 -17.19
N VAL A 284 -2.49 -28.19 -16.06
CA VAL A 284 -2.30 -27.43 -14.82
C VAL A 284 -0.97 -26.69 -14.90
N GLU A 285 -1.02 -25.36 -14.84
CA GLU A 285 0.17 -24.51 -14.89
C GLU A 285 1.12 -24.83 -13.73
N GLN A 286 2.43 -24.75 -13.99
CA GLN A 286 3.46 -24.99 -12.99
C GLN A 286 4.26 -23.70 -12.72
N LEU A 287 4.27 -23.27 -11.47
CA LEU A 287 5.16 -22.23 -10.96
C LEU A 287 6.44 -22.88 -10.45
N GLN A 288 7.50 -22.82 -11.26
CA GLN A 288 8.82 -23.36 -10.90
C GLN A 288 9.58 -22.40 -9.97
N PHE A 289 10.37 -22.97 -9.06
CA PHE A 289 11.26 -22.17 -8.22
C PHE A 289 12.43 -21.63 -9.05
N PRO A 290 12.86 -20.39 -8.81
CA PRO A 290 14.05 -19.86 -9.47
C PRO A 290 15.29 -20.64 -9.03
N GLU A 291 16.27 -20.77 -9.94
CA GLU A 291 17.57 -21.41 -9.67
C GLU A 291 18.38 -20.61 -8.63
N HIS A 292 18.27 -19.28 -8.68
CA HIS A 292 18.97 -18.33 -7.80
C HIS A 292 17.99 -17.39 -7.08
N GLY A 293 18.40 -16.88 -5.91
CA GLY A 293 17.63 -15.93 -5.10
C GLY A 293 16.73 -16.57 -4.03
N ASP A 294 15.94 -15.74 -3.35
CA ASP A 294 15.06 -16.18 -2.26
C ASP A 294 13.79 -16.87 -2.79
N LYS A 295 13.78 -18.20 -2.73
CA LYS A 295 12.65 -19.04 -3.13
C LYS A 295 11.38 -18.78 -2.30
N LYS A 296 11.50 -18.41 -1.03
CA LYS A 296 10.34 -18.14 -0.16
C LYS A 296 9.67 -16.84 -0.57
N GLN A 297 10.45 -15.78 -0.73
CA GLN A 297 9.93 -14.48 -1.14
C GLN A 297 9.33 -14.54 -2.55
N PHE A 298 10.00 -15.21 -3.49
CA PHE A 298 9.46 -15.46 -4.83
C PHE A 298 8.09 -16.13 -4.77
N LEU A 299 7.96 -17.17 -3.95
CA LEU A 299 6.70 -17.90 -3.81
C LEU A 299 5.59 -17.00 -3.24
N ILE A 300 5.86 -16.32 -2.13
CA ILE A 300 4.92 -15.39 -1.48
C ILE A 300 4.39 -14.38 -2.49
N ASP A 301 5.29 -13.74 -3.25
CA ASP A 301 4.91 -12.72 -4.21
C ASP A 301 4.02 -13.30 -5.32
N ASN A 302 4.37 -14.47 -5.87
CA ASN A 302 3.54 -15.10 -6.90
C ASN A 302 2.17 -15.57 -6.39
N LEU A 303 2.09 -16.08 -5.16
CA LEU A 303 0.80 -16.44 -4.56
C LEU A 303 -0.10 -15.22 -4.36
N ALA A 304 0.48 -14.09 -3.93
CA ALA A 304 -0.23 -12.83 -3.83
C ALA A 304 -0.70 -12.33 -5.20
N LEU A 305 0.07 -12.58 -6.28
CA LEU A 305 -0.37 -12.28 -7.65
C LEU A 305 -1.50 -13.21 -8.11
N LEU A 306 -1.49 -14.49 -7.75
CA LEU A 306 -2.59 -15.42 -8.10
C LEU A 306 -3.91 -14.95 -7.47
N VAL A 307 -3.90 -14.60 -6.19
CA VAL A 307 -5.09 -14.06 -5.50
C VAL A 307 -5.42 -12.66 -6.03
N GLY A 308 -4.43 -11.78 -6.15
CA GLY A 308 -4.61 -10.40 -6.60
C GLY A 308 -5.16 -10.27 -8.01
N SER A 309 -4.82 -11.19 -8.91
CA SER A 309 -5.25 -11.13 -10.32
C SER A 309 -6.77 -11.10 -10.51
N ASN A 310 -7.53 -11.62 -9.55
CA ASN A 310 -8.99 -11.64 -9.58
C ASN A 310 -9.66 -10.62 -8.65
N LEU A 311 -8.87 -9.79 -7.94
CA LEU A 311 -9.39 -8.73 -7.07
C LEU A 311 -9.58 -7.42 -7.83
N ASN A 312 -10.41 -6.54 -7.30
CA ASN A 312 -10.46 -5.16 -7.77
C ASN A 312 -9.09 -4.49 -7.61
N LYS A 313 -8.69 -3.67 -8.60
CA LYS A 313 -7.40 -2.95 -8.60
C LYS A 313 -7.11 -2.15 -7.32
N HIS A 314 -8.15 -1.69 -6.62
CA HIS A 314 -8.00 -0.93 -5.37
C HIS A 314 -7.69 -1.81 -4.15
N GLN A 315 -7.82 -3.12 -4.28
CA GLN A 315 -7.56 -4.12 -3.22
C GLN A 315 -6.18 -4.78 -3.34
N HIS A 316 -5.37 -4.46 -4.36
CA HIS A 316 -4.04 -5.06 -4.51
C HIS A 316 -3.02 -4.68 -3.41
N GLY A 317 -3.35 -3.70 -2.56
CA GLY A 317 -2.54 -3.37 -1.38
C GLY A 317 -1.09 -3.08 -1.73
N THR A 318 -0.13 -3.77 -1.11
CA THR A 318 1.30 -3.58 -1.35
C THR A 318 1.79 -4.04 -2.74
N TYR A 319 1.02 -4.90 -3.40
CA TYR A 319 1.33 -5.47 -4.71
C TYR A 319 0.79 -4.65 -5.88
N ARG A 320 0.09 -3.53 -5.61
CA ARG A 320 -0.59 -2.74 -6.64
C ARG A 320 0.34 -2.30 -7.77
N ASN A 321 1.59 -2.01 -7.45
CA ASN A 321 2.60 -1.53 -8.41
C ASN A 321 3.15 -2.61 -9.33
N LEU A 322 2.71 -3.86 -9.20
CA LEU A 322 3.02 -4.93 -10.16
C LEU A 322 2.04 -4.99 -11.34
N TYR A 323 0.96 -4.21 -11.32
CA TYR A 323 -0.08 -4.21 -12.35
C TYR A 323 -0.07 -2.91 -13.14
N LYS A 324 -0.38 -2.91 -14.45
CA LYS A 324 -0.56 -1.68 -15.23
C LYS A 324 -1.72 -0.86 -14.65
N GLY A 325 -1.47 0.43 -14.34
CA GLY A 325 -2.49 1.35 -13.81
C GLY A 325 -3.46 1.90 -14.85
N ASP A 326 -3.16 1.70 -16.14
CA ASP A 326 -3.78 2.42 -17.26
C ASP A 326 -4.91 1.67 -17.94
N VAL A 327 -5.21 0.44 -17.51
CA VAL A 327 -6.19 -0.44 -18.16
C VAL A 327 -7.41 -0.61 -17.26
N PRO A 328 -8.54 0.07 -17.54
CA PRO A 328 -9.76 -0.06 -16.76
C PRO A 328 -10.28 -1.51 -16.75
N GLY A 329 -10.64 -2.00 -15.57
CA GLY A 329 -11.29 -3.31 -15.41
C GLY A 329 -10.42 -4.53 -15.70
N LYS A 330 -9.11 -4.37 -15.96
CA LYS A 330 -8.20 -5.50 -16.21
C LYS A 330 -6.97 -5.43 -15.31
N ASN A 331 -6.63 -6.56 -14.71
CA ASN A 331 -5.40 -6.73 -13.94
C ASN A 331 -4.31 -7.30 -14.85
N ILE A 332 -3.53 -6.41 -15.47
CA ILE A 332 -2.42 -6.80 -16.35
C ILE A 332 -1.12 -6.64 -15.58
N LEU A 333 -0.37 -7.72 -15.39
CA LEU A 333 0.96 -7.66 -14.77
C LEU A 333 1.93 -6.90 -15.66
N ILE A 334 2.73 -6.03 -15.04
CA ILE A 334 3.89 -5.39 -15.67
C ILE A 334 4.96 -6.47 -15.89
N LYS A 335 5.57 -6.44 -17.08
CA LYS A 335 6.64 -7.36 -17.47
C LYS A 335 7.81 -6.55 -18.00
N ILE A 336 9.00 -7.16 -18.00
CA ILE A 336 10.15 -6.58 -18.70
C ILE A 336 9.85 -6.62 -20.20
N PRO A 337 9.80 -5.45 -20.88
CA PRO A 337 9.56 -5.43 -22.32
C PRO A 337 10.76 -6.04 -23.06
N LYS A 338 10.49 -6.87 -24.08
CA LYS A 338 11.55 -7.42 -24.95
C LYS A 338 12.23 -6.33 -25.77
N GLU A 339 11.43 -5.39 -26.26
CA GLU A 339 11.83 -4.22 -27.03
C GLU A 339 11.27 -2.98 -26.33
N PRO A 340 11.98 -2.38 -25.37
CA PRO A 340 11.49 -1.21 -24.64
C PRO A 340 11.37 0.01 -25.57
N GLU A 341 10.28 0.76 -25.46
CA GLU A 341 10.11 2.04 -26.19
C GLU A 341 11.15 3.08 -25.74
N GLU A 342 11.48 3.06 -24.45
CA GLU A 342 12.42 4.00 -23.81
C GLU A 342 13.30 3.26 -22.79
N LYS A 343 14.54 3.74 -22.61
CA LYS A 343 15.43 3.37 -21.51
C LYS A 343 15.61 4.60 -20.62
N ILE A 344 14.88 4.64 -19.51
CA ILE A 344 14.88 5.78 -18.62
C ILE A 344 15.88 5.55 -17.49
N VAL A 345 16.76 6.52 -17.25
CA VAL A 345 17.69 6.47 -16.12
C VAL A 345 17.32 7.53 -15.09
N VAL A 346 16.93 7.07 -13.91
CA VAL A 346 16.63 7.88 -12.73
C VAL A 346 17.88 7.96 -11.87
N ILE A 347 18.39 9.16 -11.63
CA ILE A 347 19.65 9.40 -10.92
C ILE A 347 19.33 9.75 -9.46
N GLY A 348 19.73 8.89 -8.53
CA GLY A 348 19.54 9.07 -7.10
C GLY A 348 18.21 8.55 -6.55
N ALA A 349 18.25 8.13 -5.28
CA ALA A 349 17.13 7.56 -4.55
C ALA A 349 16.52 8.57 -3.58
N SER A 350 15.40 9.16 -3.95
CA SER A 350 14.53 9.95 -3.09
C SER A 350 13.10 9.40 -3.16
N SER A 351 12.27 9.73 -2.18
CA SER A 351 10.86 9.30 -2.19
C SER A 351 10.16 9.67 -3.50
N MET A 352 10.43 10.87 -4.04
CA MET A 352 9.85 11.30 -5.31
C MET A 352 10.43 10.52 -6.51
N SER A 353 11.75 10.31 -6.56
CA SER A 353 12.37 9.61 -7.69
C SER A 353 11.93 8.15 -7.78
N ILE A 354 11.76 7.47 -6.64
CA ILE A 354 11.25 6.09 -6.58
C ILE A 354 9.79 6.02 -7.02
N ALA A 355 8.96 6.97 -6.57
CA ALA A 355 7.56 7.06 -6.98
C ALA A 355 7.43 7.32 -8.49
N VAL A 356 8.24 8.21 -9.05
CA VAL A 356 8.31 8.47 -10.50
C VAL A 356 8.84 7.27 -11.27
N ALA A 357 9.90 6.61 -10.79
CA ALA A 357 10.43 5.41 -11.42
C ALA A 357 9.37 4.31 -11.50
N THR A 358 8.63 4.11 -10.41
CA THR A 358 7.51 3.16 -10.32
C THR A 358 6.36 3.54 -11.25
N LEU A 359 6.03 4.83 -11.31
CA LEU A 359 5.03 5.37 -12.24
C LEU A 359 5.40 5.06 -13.69
N LEU A 360 6.61 5.42 -14.11
CA LEU A 360 7.12 5.23 -15.46
C LEU A 360 7.15 3.76 -15.87
N ALA A 361 7.48 2.87 -14.93
CA ALA A 361 7.50 1.44 -15.18
C ALA A 361 6.11 0.84 -15.51
N ASN A 362 5.00 1.60 -15.35
CA ASN A 362 3.68 1.19 -15.87
C ASN A 362 3.62 1.18 -17.41
N LYS A 363 4.56 1.87 -18.07
CA LYS A 363 4.71 1.89 -19.53
C LYS A 363 5.57 0.73 -20.01
N ASP A 364 5.56 0.49 -21.32
CA ASP A 364 6.39 -0.52 -21.97
C ASP A 364 7.84 0.01 -22.17
N VAL A 365 8.45 0.40 -21.05
CA VAL A 365 9.80 1.01 -20.96
C VAL A 365 10.67 0.21 -19.98
N LEU A 366 11.98 0.44 -20.03
CA LEU A 366 12.92 -0.06 -19.04
C LEU A 366 13.41 1.10 -18.18
N VAL A 367 13.29 0.97 -16.86
CA VAL A 367 13.68 2.01 -15.91
C VAL A 367 14.87 1.52 -15.08
N TYR A 368 15.97 2.25 -15.15
CA TYR A 368 17.12 2.06 -14.27
C TYR A 368 17.12 3.15 -13.20
N LEU A 369 17.23 2.76 -11.93
CA LEU A 369 17.49 3.70 -10.83
C LEU A 369 18.96 3.58 -10.44
N TYR A 370 19.76 4.57 -10.81
CA TYR A 370 21.17 4.64 -10.49
C TYR A 370 21.38 5.15 -9.06
N HIS A 371 22.16 4.41 -8.27
CA HIS A 371 22.64 4.82 -6.96
C HIS A 371 24.06 4.28 -6.74
N PRO A 372 25.01 5.10 -6.23
CA PRO A 372 26.42 4.70 -6.14
C PRO A 372 26.68 3.56 -5.14
N ASP A 373 25.83 3.41 -4.11
CA ASP A 373 25.93 2.29 -3.17
C ASP A 373 25.44 0.97 -3.81
N GLN A 374 26.39 0.14 -4.23
CA GLN A 374 26.13 -1.19 -4.80
C GLN A 374 25.33 -2.08 -3.86
N THR A 375 25.66 -2.11 -2.57
CA THR A 375 24.98 -2.96 -1.57
C THR A 375 23.50 -2.60 -1.49
N TYR A 376 23.19 -1.30 -1.44
CA TYR A 376 21.82 -0.81 -1.46
C TYR A 376 21.06 -1.25 -2.73
N THR A 377 21.69 -1.14 -3.90
CA THR A 377 21.03 -1.54 -5.18
C THR A 377 20.77 -3.04 -5.26
N GLU A 378 21.72 -3.87 -4.84
CA GLU A 378 21.59 -5.33 -4.82
C GLU A 378 20.49 -5.80 -3.86
N GLN A 379 20.43 -5.18 -2.67
CA GLN A 379 19.38 -5.47 -1.70
C GLN A 379 17.99 -5.08 -2.23
N CYS A 380 17.84 -3.89 -2.82
CA CYS A 380 16.56 -3.45 -3.39
C CYS A 380 16.08 -4.40 -4.52
N ASN A 381 16.99 -4.85 -5.38
CA ASN A 381 16.67 -5.81 -6.45
C ASN A 381 16.32 -7.20 -5.91
N THR A 382 17.06 -7.68 -4.90
CA THR A 382 16.83 -9.00 -4.30
C THR A 382 15.47 -9.07 -3.60
N GLU A 383 15.13 -8.03 -2.84
CA GLU A 383 13.86 -7.98 -2.10
C GLU A 383 12.67 -7.49 -2.96
N ARG A 384 12.97 -6.96 -4.16
CA ARG A 384 12.04 -6.31 -5.10
C ARG A 384 11.23 -5.20 -4.46
N ARG A 385 11.88 -4.41 -3.60
CA ARG A 385 11.30 -3.27 -2.88
C ARG A 385 12.39 -2.25 -2.59
N GLU A 386 11.98 -1.01 -2.39
CA GLU A 386 12.91 0.02 -1.93
C GLU A 386 12.87 0.09 -0.41
N LEU A 387 14.04 0.05 0.24
CA LEU A 387 14.13 -0.26 1.67
C LEU A 387 14.00 0.93 2.61
N LYS A 388 14.30 2.15 2.16
CA LYS A 388 14.38 3.35 3.00
C LYS A 388 13.06 4.12 3.06
N TYR A 389 12.41 4.31 1.91
CA TYR A 389 11.20 5.12 1.77
C TYR A 389 9.95 4.25 1.58
N TYR A 390 10.04 3.13 0.84
CA TYR A 390 8.89 2.29 0.47
C TYR A 390 9.04 0.78 0.79
N PRO A 391 9.40 0.39 2.03
CA PRO A 391 9.74 -1.00 2.38
C PRO A 391 8.57 -1.99 2.30
N LEU A 392 7.36 -1.50 2.09
CA LEU A 392 6.15 -2.32 1.98
C LEU A 392 5.74 -2.57 0.53
N TYR A 393 6.05 -1.67 -0.41
CA TYR A 393 5.57 -1.79 -1.78
C TYR A 393 6.49 -2.68 -2.61
N LYS A 394 5.89 -3.62 -3.35
CA LYS A 394 6.61 -4.38 -4.37
C LYS A 394 6.80 -3.53 -5.61
N LEU A 395 8.00 -3.58 -6.16
CA LEU A 395 8.38 -2.78 -7.31
C LEU A 395 8.20 -3.54 -8.64
N PRO A 396 7.83 -2.81 -9.72
CA PRO A 396 7.71 -3.36 -11.07
C PRO A 396 8.97 -4.11 -11.52
N PRO A 397 8.87 -5.23 -12.24
CA PRO A 397 10.04 -6.01 -12.66
C PRO A 397 10.92 -5.30 -13.71
N ASN A 398 10.40 -4.30 -14.42
CA ASN A 398 11.12 -3.44 -15.35
C ASN A 398 11.70 -2.17 -14.69
N LEU A 399 11.67 -2.09 -13.36
CA LEU A 399 12.42 -1.11 -12.57
C LEU A 399 13.61 -1.82 -11.91
N VAL A 400 14.82 -1.48 -12.32
CA VAL A 400 16.07 -2.12 -11.87
C VAL A 400 16.95 -1.10 -11.17
N PHE A 401 17.38 -1.39 -9.94
CA PHE A 401 18.38 -0.59 -9.25
C PHE A 401 19.78 -0.97 -9.74
N THR A 402 20.67 -0.01 -9.92
CA THR A 402 22.02 -0.30 -10.40
C THR A 402 23.03 0.71 -9.89
N SER A 403 24.25 0.24 -9.61
CA SER A 403 25.43 1.08 -9.37
C SER A 403 26.34 1.15 -10.60
N ASP A 404 25.99 0.44 -11.68
CA ASP A 404 26.72 0.46 -12.93
C ASP A 404 26.42 1.74 -13.73
N VAL A 405 27.41 2.62 -13.84
CA VAL A 405 27.34 3.87 -14.60
C VAL A 405 27.18 3.67 -16.12
N GLU A 406 27.48 2.48 -16.65
CA GLU A 406 27.37 2.20 -18.07
C GLU A 406 25.93 2.33 -18.60
N VAL A 407 24.92 2.14 -17.74
CA VAL A 407 23.51 2.29 -18.12
C VAL A 407 23.20 3.69 -18.66
N LEU A 408 23.93 4.71 -18.20
CA LEU A 408 23.76 6.10 -18.63
C LEU A 408 24.06 6.30 -20.13
N LYS A 409 24.91 5.46 -20.74
CA LYS A 409 25.24 5.57 -22.17
C LYS A 409 24.06 5.30 -23.08
N THR A 410 23.12 4.47 -22.64
CA THR A 410 21.97 4.03 -23.45
C THR A 410 20.66 4.71 -23.07
N ALA A 411 20.71 5.66 -22.13
CA ALA A 411 19.54 6.38 -21.67
C ALA A 411 18.91 7.19 -22.81
N THR A 412 17.59 7.12 -22.93
CA THR A 412 16.79 7.92 -23.87
C THR A 412 16.07 9.08 -23.17
N LEU A 413 16.04 9.05 -21.83
CA LEU A 413 15.55 10.10 -20.93
C LEU A 413 16.26 9.95 -19.58
N PHE A 414 16.73 11.07 -19.02
CA PHE A 414 17.24 11.15 -17.65
C PHE A 414 16.22 11.81 -16.73
N ILE A 415 16.09 11.26 -15.52
CA ILE A 415 15.32 11.86 -14.42
C ILE A 415 16.27 12.18 -13.27
N GLN A 416 16.40 13.45 -12.90
CA GLN A 416 17.13 13.85 -11.70
C GLN A 416 16.27 13.64 -10.47
N GLY A 417 16.68 12.69 -9.64
CA GLY A 417 16.03 12.22 -8.43
C GLY A 417 16.82 12.43 -7.14
N THR A 418 18.04 12.98 -7.23
CA THR A 418 18.95 13.18 -6.09
C THR A 418 18.52 14.41 -5.28
N ASN A 419 18.60 14.34 -3.95
CA ASN A 419 18.27 15.50 -3.10
C ASN A 419 19.31 16.62 -3.28
N PRO A 420 18.94 17.90 -3.12
CA PRO A 420 19.83 19.03 -3.41
C PRO A 420 21.21 18.97 -2.72
N TRP A 421 21.26 18.52 -1.46
CA TRP A 421 22.50 18.41 -0.69
C TRP A 421 23.32 17.14 -0.98
N GLU A 422 22.80 16.23 -1.80
CA GLU A 422 23.46 14.97 -2.18
C GLU A 422 24.07 15.02 -3.60
N LEU A 423 23.76 16.06 -4.41
CA LEU A 423 24.25 16.20 -5.78
C LEU A 423 25.77 16.04 -5.88
N ILE A 424 26.50 16.73 -5.00
CA ILE A 424 27.97 16.74 -4.99
C ILE A 424 28.59 15.35 -4.78
N ASN A 425 27.85 14.43 -4.16
CA ASN A 425 28.33 13.06 -3.91
C ASN A 425 28.05 12.11 -5.08
N VAL A 426 27.10 12.46 -5.97
CA VAL A 426 26.62 11.57 -7.04
C VAL A 426 27.11 12.02 -8.41
N TYR A 427 27.04 13.32 -8.68
CA TYR A 427 27.25 13.85 -10.03
C TYR A 427 28.68 13.79 -10.58
N PRO A 428 29.75 13.96 -9.77
CA PRO A 428 31.12 13.90 -10.28
C PRO A 428 31.45 12.59 -11.01
N GLU A 429 30.92 11.46 -10.54
CA GLU A 429 31.18 10.14 -11.11
C GLU A 429 30.46 9.94 -12.47
N ILE A 430 29.23 10.44 -12.58
CA ILE A 430 28.38 10.25 -13.76
C ILE A 430 28.53 11.34 -14.83
N GLN A 431 29.13 12.48 -14.48
CA GLN A 431 29.30 13.63 -15.37
C GLN A 431 29.88 13.26 -16.76
N PRO A 432 30.95 12.44 -16.88
CA PRO A 432 31.51 12.09 -18.19
C PRO A 432 30.51 11.37 -19.10
N TYR A 433 29.59 10.60 -18.51
CA TYR A 433 28.56 9.86 -19.23
C TYR A 433 27.41 10.78 -19.65
N LEU A 434 26.97 11.67 -18.75
CA LEU A 434 25.94 12.68 -19.02
C LEU A 434 26.35 13.67 -20.13
N ASN A 435 27.64 13.97 -20.25
CA ASN A 435 28.15 14.88 -21.29
C ASN A 435 28.20 14.21 -22.67
N ARG A 436 28.40 12.88 -22.72
CA ARG A 436 28.44 12.09 -23.97
C ARG A 436 27.06 11.69 -24.46
N ASN A 437 26.05 11.65 -23.60
CA ASN A 437 24.66 11.36 -23.95
C ASN A 437 23.83 12.67 -24.03
N LYS A 438 23.15 12.90 -25.15
CA LYS A 438 22.33 14.10 -25.41
C LYS A 438 20.84 13.92 -25.07
N ALA A 439 20.47 12.85 -24.39
CA ALA A 439 19.08 12.62 -23.99
C ALA A 439 18.53 13.75 -23.10
N PRO A 440 17.21 14.01 -23.16
CA PRO A 440 16.55 14.99 -22.30
C PRO A 440 16.76 14.69 -20.81
N PHE A 441 16.77 15.75 -20.00
CA PHE A 441 17.11 15.69 -18.59
C PHE A 441 16.07 16.44 -17.74
N PHE A 442 15.24 15.68 -17.00
CA PHE A 442 14.12 16.24 -16.24
C PHE A 442 14.31 16.11 -14.74
N ASN A 443 14.29 17.23 -14.01
CA ASN A 443 14.31 17.23 -12.56
C ASN A 443 12.90 17.01 -11.96
N VAL A 444 12.79 16.10 -11.00
CA VAL A 444 11.53 15.82 -10.25
C VAL A 444 11.62 16.19 -8.76
N VAL A 445 12.80 16.59 -8.30
CA VAL A 445 13.04 16.95 -6.89
C VAL A 445 12.94 18.46 -6.71
N LYS A 446 12.51 18.89 -5.53
CA LYS A 446 12.30 20.29 -5.17
C LYS A 446 13.39 20.73 -4.19
N GLY A 447 13.80 22.00 -4.26
CA GLY A 447 14.69 22.61 -3.28
C GLY A 447 15.83 23.39 -3.92
N PHE A 448 16.63 23.99 -3.05
CA PHE A 448 17.83 24.75 -3.41
C PHE A 448 19.07 23.95 -3.10
N THR A 449 20.10 24.14 -3.92
CA THR A 449 21.45 23.71 -3.63
C THR A 449 22.24 24.84 -2.97
N SER A 450 23.53 24.62 -2.70
CA SER A 450 24.38 25.67 -2.12
C SER A 450 24.61 26.88 -3.04
N THR A 451 24.42 26.70 -4.35
CA THR A 451 24.73 27.70 -5.40
C THR A 451 23.52 28.18 -6.19
N GLY A 452 22.34 27.55 -6.04
CA GLY A 452 21.15 27.96 -6.77
C GLY A 452 20.04 26.91 -6.78
N LEU A 453 19.36 26.78 -7.92
CA LEU A 453 18.43 25.68 -8.15
C LEU A 453 19.19 24.42 -8.58
N ILE A 454 18.53 23.27 -8.48
CA ILE A 454 19.10 21.96 -8.87
C ILE A 454 19.60 22.00 -10.31
N LEU A 455 18.78 22.48 -11.26
CA LEU A 455 19.20 22.54 -12.67
C LEU A 455 20.26 23.61 -12.94
N ASP A 456 20.32 24.68 -12.14
CA ASP A 456 21.39 25.68 -12.25
C ASP A 456 22.74 25.06 -11.88
N GLU A 457 22.79 24.24 -10.82
CA GLU A 457 24.02 23.52 -10.45
C GLU A 457 24.36 22.44 -11.47
N VAL A 458 23.36 21.72 -11.98
CA VAL A 458 23.58 20.70 -13.02
C VAL A 458 24.14 21.31 -14.32
N GLN A 459 23.66 22.48 -14.70
CA GLN A 459 24.18 23.21 -15.84
C GLN A 459 25.59 23.76 -15.56
N ASN A 460 25.76 24.53 -14.48
CA ASN A 460 26.98 25.30 -14.24
C ASN A 460 28.14 24.46 -13.73
N ALA A 461 27.90 23.51 -12.83
CA ALA A 461 28.93 22.68 -12.22
C ALA A 461 29.22 21.41 -13.04
N PHE A 462 28.19 20.85 -13.70
CA PHE A 462 28.33 19.57 -14.41
C PHE A 462 28.31 19.69 -15.95
N GLY A 463 27.97 20.86 -16.51
CA GLY A 463 28.16 21.17 -17.94
C GLY A 463 27.06 20.64 -18.86
N LEU A 464 25.86 20.40 -18.35
CA LEU A 464 24.72 19.97 -19.18
C LEU A 464 24.15 21.15 -19.99
N GLU A 465 23.82 20.88 -21.26
CA GLU A 465 23.24 21.87 -22.17
C GLU A 465 21.79 22.23 -21.80
N ASP A 466 21.46 23.53 -21.89
CA ASP A 466 20.16 24.07 -21.48
C ASP A 466 18.97 23.51 -22.26
N ASP A 467 19.14 23.32 -23.57
CA ASP A 467 18.07 22.89 -24.50
C ASP A 467 17.50 21.50 -24.19
N ARG A 468 18.20 20.73 -23.35
CA ARG A 468 17.80 19.38 -22.90
C ARG A 468 17.10 19.39 -21.54
N LEU A 469 17.14 20.51 -20.82
CA LEU A 469 16.70 20.60 -19.44
C LEU A 469 15.18 20.80 -19.35
N GLY A 470 14.60 20.12 -18.36
CA GLY A 470 13.22 20.33 -17.98
C GLY A 470 12.96 20.00 -16.53
N VAL A 471 11.77 20.35 -16.08
CA VAL A 471 11.34 20.16 -14.70
C VAL A 471 9.91 19.66 -14.68
N ILE A 472 9.65 18.76 -13.73
CA ILE A 472 8.34 18.22 -13.43
C ILE A 472 8.04 18.55 -11.97
N ALA A 473 7.07 19.43 -11.73
CA ALA A 473 6.71 19.85 -10.38
C ALA A 473 5.21 20.12 -10.26
N GLY A 474 4.67 19.94 -9.06
CA GLY A 474 3.26 20.16 -8.78
C GLY A 474 2.83 19.62 -7.43
N ALA A 475 1.55 19.86 -7.12
CA ALA A 475 0.87 19.39 -5.92
C ALA A 475 0.69 17.86 -5.93
N CYS A 476 1.74 17.15 -5.52
CA CYS A 476 1.74 15.69 -5.47
C CYS A 476 2.59 15.19 -4.29
N TYR A 477 2.07 14.17 -3.61
CA TYR A 477 2.81 13.42 -2.62
C TYR A 477 3.33 12.12 -3.24
N PRO A 478 4.63 11.82 -3.11
CA PRO A 478 5.21 10.56 -3.56
C PRO A 478 4.44 9.32 -3.09
N ASP A 479 4.00 9.34 -1.82
CA ASP A 479 3.27 8.22 -1.21
C ASP A 479 1.91 8.00 -1.89
N GLN A 480 1.25 9.09 -2.30
CA GLN A 480 -0.02 9.02 -3.01
C GLN A 480 0.13 8.53 -4.45
N ILE A 481 1.28 8.79 -5.09
CA ILE A 481 1.64 8.19 -6.39
C ILE A 481 1.83 6.68 -6.23
N MET A 482 2.56 6.25 -5.20
CA MET A 482 2.76 4.83 -4.87
C MET A 482 1.43 4.13 -4.55
N GLU A 483 0.48 4.85 -3.96
CA GLU A 483 -0.87 4.39 -3.67
C GLU A 483 -1.83 4.41 -4.87
N ARG A 484 -1.42 5.00 -6.00
CA ARG A 484 -2.25 5.20 -7.20
C ARG A 484 -3.47 6.09 -6.97
N LYS A 485 -3.34 7.09 -6.10
CA LYS A 485 -4.35 8.14 -5.97
C LYS A 485 -4.26 9.08 -7.16
N ILE A 486 -5.39 9.69 -7.51
CA ILE A 486 -5.48 10.65 -8.61
C ILE A 486 -4.59 11.87 -8.27
N SER A 487 -3.68 12.21 -9.17
CA SER A 487 -2.79 13.36 -9.02
C SER A 487 -2.37 13.93 -10.39
N GLY A 488 -1.63 15.04 -10.37
CA GLY A 488 -1.11 15.68 -11.56
C GLY A 488 0.06 16.61 -11.21
N PHE A 489 0.87 16.92 -12.20
CA PHE A 489 1.97 17.87 -12.10
C PHE A 489 2.13 18.63 -13.42
N GLU A 490 2.89 19.72 -13.35
CA GLU A 490 3.24 20.54 -14.49
C GLU A 490 4.62 20.18 -15.03
N ILE A 491 4.76 20.31 -16.34
CA ILE A 491 6.00 20.06 -17.08
C ILE A 491 6.41 21.37 -17.74
N ALA A 492 7.65 21.80 -17.48
CA ALA A 492 8.31 22.84 -18.25
C ALA A 492 9.64 22.31 -18.80
N ALA A 493 10.05 22.80 -19.97
CA ALA A 493 11.32 22.43 -20.59
C ALA A 493 11.87 23.61 -21.39
N SER A 494 13.19 23.82 -21.37
CA SER A 494 13.84 24.89 -22.14
C SER A 494 13.54 24.72 -23.63
N ASN A 495 13.50 23.47 -24.11
CA ASN A 495 12.92 23.10 -25.40
C ASN A 495 11.49 22.53 -25.23
N ALA A 496 10.49 23.37 -25.51
CA ALA A 496 9.07 22.99 -25.39
C ALA A 496 8.65 21.79 -26.26
N THR A 497 9.40 21.45 -27.32
CA THR A 497 9.10 20.28 -28.17
C THR A 497 9.24 18.95 -27.41
N LEU A 498 9.94 18.92 -26.28
CA LEU A 498 10.10 17.75 -25.42
C LEU A 498 8.86 17.46 -24.59
N ILE A 499 8.02 18.47 -24.33
CA ILE A 499 6.91 18.39 -23.38
C ILE A 499 5.87 17.33 -23.79
N PRO A 500 5.39 17.25 -25.05
CA PRO A 500 4.40 16.24 -25.43
C PRO A 500 4.90 14.79 -25.21
N ARG A 501 6.19 14.52 -25.48
CA ARG A 501 6.80 13.20 -25.25
C ARG A 501 6.81 12.85 -23.76
N VAL A 502 7.30 13.76 -22.92
CA VAL A 502 7.37 13.55 -21.46
C VAL A 502 5.96 13.46 -20.87
N GLN A 503 5.04 14.32 -21.29
CA GLN A 503 3.65 14.27 -20.87
C GLN A 503 3.02 12.90 -21.16
N LYS A 504 3.21 12.36 -22.38
CA LYS A 504 2.72 11.03 -22.75
C LYS A 504 3.30 9.92 -21.87
N LEU A 505 4.60 9.96 -21.59
CA LEU A 505 5.28 8.96 -20.76
C LEU A 505 4.75 8.93 -19.32
N PHE A 506 4.51 10.11 -18.74
CA PHE A 506 4.06 10.25 -17.36
C PHE A 506 2.53 10.15 -17.18
N THR A 507 1.75 10.25 -18.26
CA THR A 507 0.29 10.12 -18.19
C THR A 507 -0.12 8.68 -17.93
N THR A 508 -0.87 8.43 -16.86
CA THR A 508 -1.40 7.11 -16.51
C THR A 508 -2.91 7.19 -16.20
N GLY A 509 -3.53 6.08 -15.82
CA GLY A 509 -4.93 6.05 -15.38
C GLY A 509 -5.20 6.82 -14.07
N TYR A 510 -4.15 7.31 -13.40
CA TYR A 510 -4.25 8.05 -12.13
C TYR A 510 -3.33 9.29 -12.06
N ILE A 511 -2.39 9.48 -13.00
CA ILE A 511 -1.56 10.69 -13.07
C ILE A 511 -1.85 11.43 -14.37
N PHE A 512 -2.21 12.71 -14.23
CA PHE A 512 -2.62 13.59 -15.32
C PHE A 512 -1.66 14.79 -15.42
N PRO A 513 -0.50 14.63 -16.07
CA PRO A 513 0.43 15.72 -16.28
C PRO A 513 -0.08 16.72 -17.31
N ARG A 514 0.33 17.98 -17.16
CA ARG A 514 0.03 19.05 -18.11
C ARG A 514 1.24 19.97 -18.32
N PRO A 515 1.32 20.72 -19.42
CA PRO A 515 2.31 21.79 -19.53
C PRO A 515 2.14 22.83 -18.42
N ALA A 516 3.24 23.42 -17.96
CA ALA A 516 3.22 24.59 -17.10
C ALA A 516 2.52 25.77 -17.81
N ARG A 517 2.07 26.77 -17.03
CA ARG A 517 1.41 27.97 -17.60
C ARG A 517 2.28 28.69 -18.63
N ILE A 518 3.59 28.75 -18.37
CA ILE A 518 4.59 29.13 -19.36
C ILE A 518 5.47 27.91 -19.59
N PRO A 519 5.26 27.15 -20.69
CA PRO A 519 5.91 25.85 -20.90
C PRO A 519 7.44 25.88 -20.94
N THR A 520 8.04 27.04 -21.26
CA THR A 520 9.50 27.23 -21.30
C THR A 520 10.08 27.80 -20.01
N ASP A 521 9.26 28.16 -19.02
CA ASP A 521 9.72 28.75 -17.76
C ASP A 521 10.17 27.67 -16.75
N VAL A 522 11.25 26.96 -17.10
CA VAL A 522 11.88 25.93 -16.25
C VAL A 522 12.28 26.51 -14.89
N LYS A 523 12.77 27.76 -14.87
CA LYS A 523 13.21 28.43 -13.65
C LYS A 523 12.05 28.74 -12.71
N GLY A 524 10.96 29.32 -13.22
CA GLY A 524 9.76 29.61 -12.42
C GLY A 524 9.12 28.36 -11.84
N VAL A 525 9.07 27.25 -12.59
CA VAL A 525 8.54 25.98 -12.07
C VAL A 525 9.41 25.42 -10.94
N GLN A 526 10.74 25.46 -11.08
CA GLN A 526 11.66 25.05 -10.00
C GLN A 526 11.52 25.94 -8.76
N LEU A 527 11.42 27.27 -8.94
CA LEU A 527 11.28 28.24 -7.86
C LEU A 527 9.98 28.06 -7.08
N GLY A 528 8.85 27.81 -7.78
CA GLY A 528 7.59 27.50 -7.12
C GLY A 528 7.71 26.31 -6.17
N GLY A 529 8.31 25.21 -6.65
CA GLY A 529 8.52 24.00 -5.85
C GLY A 529 9.53 24.15 -4.71
N ALA A 530 10.58 24.97 -4.89
CA ALA A 530 11.64 25.17 -3.90
C ALA A 530 11.25 26.19 -2.82
N LEU A 531 10.64 27.32 -3.18
CA LEU A 531 10.23 28.34 -2.22
C LEU A 531 9.06 27.85 -1.36
N LYS A 532 8.09 27.13 -1.94
CA LYS A 532 6.92 26.66 -1.18
C LYS A 532 7.28 25.80 0.04
N THR A 533 8.40 25.07 0.03
CA THR A 533 8.83 24.29 1.21
C THR A 533 9.30 25.19 2.36
N ILE A 534 9.94 26.32 2.04
CA ILE A 534 10.32 27.34 3.03
C ILE A 534 9.06 27.98 3.63
N TYR A 535 8.12 28.37 2.77
CA TYR A 535 6.88 29.00 3.25
C TYR A 535 5.94 28.02 3.97
N ALA A 536 5.95 26.73 3.62
CA ALA A 536 5.25 25.70 4.39
C ALA A 536 5.84 25.56 5.80
N LEU A 537 7.17 25.61 5.93
CA LEU A 537 7.84 25.63 7.23
C LEU A 537 7.42 26.87 8.03
N ALA A 538 7.46 28.05 7.41
CA ALA A 538 7.01 29.29 8.05
C ALA A 538 5.55 29.22 8.50
N MET A 539 4.67 28.61 7.68
CA MET A 539 3.26 28.41 8.01
C MET A 539 3.11 27.53 9.26
N GLY A 540 3.90 26.47 9.36
CA GLY A 540 3.93 25.61 10.54
C GLY A 540 4.33 26.35 11.81
N ILE A 541 5.35 27.22 11.74
CA ILE A 541 5.77 28.04 12.89
C ILE A 541 4.62 28.91 13.36
N VAL A 542 3.94 29.59 12.44
CA VAL A 542 2.80 30.47 12.76
C VAL A 542 1.63 29.67 13.32
N GLU A 543 1.32 28.52 12.73
CA GLU A 543 0.29 27.60 13.23
C GLU A 543 0.58 27.16 14.66
N GLY A 544 1.82 26.73 14.94
CA GLY A 544 2.20 26.31 16.29
C GLY A 544 2.13 27.46 17.30
N TYR A 545 2.59 28.66 16.91
CA TYR A 545 2.49 29.85 17.75
C TYR A 545 1.03 30.22 18.05
N PHE A 546 0.17 30.34 17.02
CA PHE A 546 -1.25 30.67 17.23
C PHE A 546 -2.00 29.59 18.02
N THR A 547 -1.67 28.32 17.81
CA THR A 547 -2.29 27.24 18.59
C THR A 547 -1.95 27.39 20.07
N GLN A 548 -0.73 27.84 20.41
CA GLN A 548 -0.33 28.08 21.79
C GLN A 548 -0.92 29.35 22.39
N THR A 549 -0.94 30.46 21.63
CA THR A 549 -1.32 31.78 22.17
C THR A 549 -2.81 32.07 22.10
N LEU A 550 -3.50 31.58 21.07
CA LEU A 550 -4.93 31.81 20.85
C LEU A 550 -5.79 30.59 21.21
N GLY A 551 -5.21 29.39 21.16
CA GLY A 551 -5.91 28.14 21.43
C GLY A 551 -6.87 27.72 20.30
N GLY A 552 -7.19 26.43 20.26
CA GLY A 552 -8.22 25.89 19.35
C GLY A 552 -7.79 25.79 17.89
N ASN A 553 -8.77 25.79 16.99
CA ASN A 553 -8.55 25.75 15.54
C ASN A 553 -8.23 27.16 15.03
N VAL A 554 -7.11 27.30 14.32
CA VAL A 554 -6.58 28.59 13.81
C VAL A 554 -6.66 28.72 12.28
N ASP A 555 -7.45 27.87 11.61
CA ASP A 555 -7.51 27.74 10.15
C ASP A 555 -7.77 29.08 9.46
N ASN A 556 -8.74 29.87 9.95
CA ASN A 556 -9.08 31.17 9.36
C ASN A 556 -7.86 32.12 9.32
N SER A 557 -7.06 32.13 10.39
CA SER A 557 -5.84 32.94 10.47
C SER A 557 -4.79 32.45 9.47
N LEU A 558 -4.59 31.13 9.36
CA LEU A 558 -3.65 30.54 8.43
C LEU A 558 -4.04 30.79 6.97
N PHE A 559 -5.32 30.67 6.63
CA PHE A 559 -5.83 30.99 5.29
C PHE A 559 -5.63 32.47 4.96
N HIS A 560 -5.91 33.39 5.89
CA HIS A 560 -5.67 34.81 5.68
C HIS A 560 -4.18 35.09 5.40
N LEU A 561 -3.28 34.53 6.19
CA LEU A 561 -1.84 34.70 6.05
C LEU A 561 -1.27 34.06 4.79
N SER A 562 -1.85 32.95 4.34
CA SER A 562 -1.39 32.22 3.16
C SER A 562 -1.37 33.06 1.90
N ASN A 563 -2.30 34.01 1.75
CA ASN A 563 -2.31 34.94 0.62
C ASN A 563 -1.07 35.85 0.61
N ARG A 564 -0.68 36.35 1.79
CA ARG A 564 0.54 37.18 1.94
C ARG A 564 1.80 36.36 1.69
N PHE A 565 1.85 35.13 2.22
CA PHE A 565 2.96 34.21 2.04
C PHE A 565 3.15 33.88 0.55
N PHE A 566 2.05 33.58 -0.14
CA PHE A 566 2.08 33.31 -1.57
C PHE A 566 2.51 34.53 -2.41
N THR A 567 2.07 35.74 -2.02
CA THR A 567 2.48 36.99 -2.67
C THR A 567 3.98 37.24 -2.51
N GLU A 568 4.52 37.07 -1.29
CA GLU A 568 5.96 37.20 -1.02
C GLU A 568 6.75 36.13 -1.79
N MET A 569 6.30 34.88 -1.76
CA MET A 569 6.90 33.77 -2.50
C MET A 569 7.00 34.07 -4.00
N THR A 570 5.91 34.56 -4.60
CA THR A 570 5.85 34.92 -6.03
C THR A 570 6.77 36.10 -6.34
N THR A 571 6.84 37.09 -5.46
CA THR A 571 7.71 38.26 -5.60
C THR A 571 9.19 37.85 -5.57
N ILE A 572 9.58 37.01 -4.61
CA ILE A 572 10.94 36.48 -4.51
C ILE A 572 11.27 35.65 -5.73
N GLY A 573 10.40 34.71 -6.12
CA GLY A 573 10.61 33.88 -7.29
C GLY A 573 10.76 34.68 -8.58
N THR A 574 9.98 35.75 -8.74
CA THR A 574 10.09 36.66 -9.89
C THR A 574 11.43 37.41 -9.87
N LYS A 575 11.85 37.94 -8.71
CA LYS A 575 13.18 38.57 -8.55
C LYS A 575 14.33 37.59 -8.85
N MET A 576 14.14 36.29 -8.61
CA MET A 576 15.11 35.24 -8.92
C MET A 576 15.05 34.76 -10.39
N GLY A 577 14.15 35.31 -11.21
CA GLY A 577 14.09 35.09 -12.66
C GLY A 577 13.00 34.12 -13.14
N GLY A 578 12.04 33.74 -12.30
CA GLY A 578 10.82 33.05 -12.74
C GLY A 578 9.77 34.03 -13.29
N GLN A 579 8.83 33.54 -14.09
CA GLN A 579 7.71 34.35 -14.58
C GLN A 579 6.55 34.32 -13.59
N PRO A 580 5.91 35.47 -13.28
CA PRO A 580 4.85 35.54 -12.28
C PRO A 580 3.65 34.65 -12.60
N GLU A 581 3.29 34.50 -13.89
CA GLU A 581 2.18 33.67 -14.33
C GLU A 581 2.40 32.19 -14.00
N THR A 582 3.65 31.71 -14.01
CA THR A 582 4.00 30.32 -13.69
C THR A 582 3.60 29.95 -12.27
N PHE A 583 3.72 30.88 -11.31
CA PHE A 583 3.37 30.64 -9.92
C PHE A 583 1.87 30.40 -9.72
N LEU A 584 1.02 30.79 -10.65
CA LEU A 584 -0.42 30.51 -10.56
C LEU A 584 -0.80 29.07 -11.01
N GLY A 585 0.18 28.26 -11.44
CA GLY A 585 0.03 26.86 -11.84
C GLY A 585 0.05 25.84 -10.69
N LEU A 586 0.14 24.56 -11.03
CA LEU A 586 0.28 23.46 -10.08
C LEU A 586 1.59 23.54 -9.31
N SER A 587 2.68 23.97 -9.93
CA SER A 587 4.01 24.03 -9.31
C SER A 587 4.18 25.19 -8.32
N GLY A 588 3.30 26.20 -8.40
CA GLY A 588 3.28 27.33 -7.47
C GLY A 588 2.09 27.25 -6.52
N LEU A 589 0.95 27.82 -6.90
CA LEU A 589 -0.21 28.00 -6.04
C LEU A 589 -0.72 26.68 -5.48
N THR A 590 -0.94 25.67 -6.33
CA THR A 590 -1.56 24.42 -5.86
C THR A 590 -0.63 23.63 -4.94
N ASP A 591 0.67 23.57 -5.26
CA ASP A 591 1.67 22.90 -4.42
C ASP A 591 1.93 23.65 -3.11
N PHE A 592 1.89 24.99 -3.15
CA PHE A 592 1.89 25.83 -1.95
C PHE A 592 0.70 25.53 -1.05
N MET A 593 -0.52 25.54 -1.59
CA MET A 593 -1.73 25.22 -0.82
C MET A 593 -1.66 23.80 -0.24
N LEU A 594 -1.26 22.80 -1.03
CA LEU A 594 -1.09 21.43 -0.53
C LEU A 594 -0.05 21.35 0.58
N SER A 595 1.02 22.14 0.51
CA SER A 595 2.10 22.11 1.52
C SER A 595 1.73 22.88 2.79
N CYS A 596 0.93 23.93 2.68
CA CYS A 596 0.47 24.73 3.82
C CYS A 596 -0.73 24.12 4.54
N PHE A 597 -1.57 23.33 3.86
CA PHE A 597 -2.83 22.84 4.42
C PHE A 597 -2.99 21.31 4.35
N GLY A 598 -2.14 20.61 3.62
CA GLY A 598 -2.17 19.15 3.53
C GLY A 598 -1.71 18.49 4.84
N THR A 599 -2.23 17.29 5.08
CA THR A 599 -1.94 16.48 6.28
C THR A 599 -0.52 15.91 6.27
N ASP A 600 0.05 15.67 5.09
CA ASP A 600 1.34 14.97 4.92
C ASP A 600 2.52 15.93 4.66
N ALA A 601 2.36 17.21 5.01
CA ALA A 601 3.35 18.25 4.78
C ALA A 601 4.47 18.26 5.84
N LYS A 602 5.58 17.58 5.52
CA LYS A 602 6.76 17.44 6.42
C LYS A 602 7.31 18.78 6.92
N ASP A 603 7.54 19.74 6.04
CA ASP A 603 8.11 21.05 6.40
C ASP A 603 7.19 21.85 7.33
N ARG A 604 5.87 21.84 7.08
CA ARG A 604 4.87 22.46 7.96
C ARG A 604 4.89 21.84 9.34
N LYS A 605 4.91 20.51 9.42
CA LYS A 605 5.03 19.80 10.70
C LYS A 605 6.31 20.19 11.45
N THR A 606 7.45 20.25 10.76
CA THR A 606 8.71 20.69 11.36
C THR A 606 8.60 22.12 11.92
N GLY A 607 7.99 23.05 11.16
CA GLY A 607 7.74 24.40 11.64
C GLY A 607 6.86 24.44 12.89
N TYR A 608 5.78 23.66 12.90
CA TYR A 608 4.88 23.52 14.05
C TYR A 608 5.62 23.02 15.29
N ASP A 609 6.40 21.95 15.14
CA ASP A 609 7.18 21.38 16.23
C ASP A 609 8.23 22.38 16.79
N ILE A 610 8.86 23.18 15.92
CA ILE A 610 9.81 24.25 16.32
C ILE A 610 9.11 25.29 17.20
N ALA A 611 7.89 25.70 16.85
CA ALA A 611 7.13 26.64 17.67
C ALA A 611 6.79 26.07 19.07
N TYR A 612 6.67 24.75 19.20
CA TYR A 612 6.51 24.04 20.48
C TYR A 612 7.83 23.78 21.23
N GLY A 613 8.94 24.38 20.78
CA GLY A 613 10.24 24.25 21.44
C GLY A 613 11.00 22.96 21.10
N SER A 614 10.56 22.22 20.07
CA SER A 614 11.31 21.06 19.58
C SER A 614 12.63 21.52 18.95
N SER A 615 13.73 20.90 19.36
CA SER A 615 15.04 21.09 18.74
C SER A 615 15.25 20.22 17.50
N SER A 616 14.21 19.54 16.98
CA SER A 616 14.36 18.61 15.86
C SER A 616 14.74 19.32 14.56
N GLU A 617 16.04 19.37 14.27
CA GLU A 617 16.63 19.87 13.02
C GLU A 617 16.62 18.82 11.91
N LYS A 618 15.49 18.11 11.74
CA LYS A 618 15.41 17.08 10.72
C LYS A 618 15.61 17.71 9.35
N MET A 619 16.68 17.31 8.66
CA MET A 619 17.02 17.84 7.34
C MET A 619 15.83 17.67 6.39
N SER A 620 15.37 18.79 5.83
CA SER A 620 14.26 18.90 4.90
C SER A 620 14.57 19.94 3.83
N ASN A 621 13.78 19.96 2.74
CA ASN A 621 13.96 20.95 1.68
C ASN A 621 13.71 22.38 2.17
N GLY A 622 12.72 22.60 3.06
CA GLY A 622 12.47 23.91 3.66
C GLY A 622 13.61 24.35 4.58
N PHE A 623 14.09 23.46 5.45
CA PHE A 623 15.19 23.76 6.36
C PHE A 623 16.50 24.05 5.60
N TYR A 624 16.87 23.17 4.66
CA TYR A 624 18.07 23.36 3.85
C TYR A 624 17.95 24.61 2.97
N GLY A 625 16.77 24.84 2.38
CA GLY A 625 16.47 26.05 1.60
C GLY A 625 16.67 27.33 2.38
N LEU A 626 16.19 27.40 3.63
CA LEU A 626 16.44 28.53 4.54
C LEU A 626 17.94 28.72 4.81
N LYS A 627 18.66 27.62 5.06
CA LYS A 627 20.09 27.65 5.36
C LYS A 627 20.93 28.23 4.21
N VAL A 628 20.59 27.91 2.96
CA VAL A 628 21.36 28.34 1.78
C VAL A 628 20.88 29.66 1.19
N MET A 629 19.69 30.13 1.56
CA MET A 629 19.10 31.36 1.00
C MET A 629 20.02 32.60 1.06
N PRO A 630 20.83 32.85 2.12
CA PRO A 630 21.78 33.97 2.15
C PRO A 630 22.83 33.95 1.04
N ASN A 631 23.15 32.78 0.48
CA ASN A 631 24.07 32.65 -0.65
C ASN A 631 23.41 33.07 -1.97
N LEU A 632 22.07 33.01 -2.03
CA LEU A 632 21.31 33.17 -3.26
C LEU A 632 20.69 34.57 -3.38
N MET A 633 20.34 35.19 -2.24
CA MET A 633 19.79 36.54 -2.21
C MET A 633 19.99 37.21 -0.85
N LYS A 634 19.87 38.55 -0.84
CA LYS A 634 19.86 39.33 0.40
C LYS A 634 18.50 39.18 1.10
N ILE A 635 18.50 38.55 2.27
CA ILE A 635 17.34 38.52 3.17
C ILE A 635 17.20 39.90 3.84
N SER A 636 16.01 40.49 3.78
CA SER A 636 15.78 41.85 4.28
C SER A 636 14.35 42.08 4.78
N ALA A 637 14.04 43.30 5.22
CA ALA A 637 12.70 43.69 5.65
C ALA A 637 11.65 43.65 4.53
N GLU A 638 12.06 43.66 3.25
CA GLU A 638 11.16 43.48 2.10
C GLU A 638 10.63 42.05 1.94
N THR A 639 11.23 41.09 2.64
CA THR A 639 10.83 39.68 2.65
C THR A 639 10.49 39.26 4.09
N PRO A 640 9.43 39.81 4.70
CA PRO A 640 9.18 39.69 6.13
C PRO A 640 8.98 38.25 6.59
N VAL A 641 8.30 37.40 5.81
CA VAL A 641 8.05 36.00 6.18
C VAL A 641 9.33 35.18 6.06
N LEU A 642 10.06 35.30 4.95
CA LEU A 642 11.36 34.63 4.79
C LEU A 642 12.35 35.06 5.88
N SER A 643 12.40 36.36 6.18
CA SER A 643 13.26 36.91 7.23
C SER A 643 12.89 36.34 8.60
N ALA A 644 11.60 36.30 8.95
CA ALA A 644 11.15 35.73 10.21
C ALA A 644 11.51 34.24 10.33
N ALA A 645 11.23 33.45 9.29
CA ALA A 645 11.57 32.03 9.27
C ALA A 645 13.08 31.78 9.40
N TYR A 646 13.90 32.58 8.73
CA TYR A 646 15.36 32.51 8.84
C TYR A 646 15.85 32.82 10.26
N GLU A 647 15.35 33.90 10.86
CA GLU A 647 15.73 34.31 12.21
C GLU A 647 15.37 33.26 13.28
N ILE A 648 14.19 32.65 13.15
CA ILE A 648 13.74 31.60 14.08
C ILE A 648 14.51 30.30 13.86
N VAL A 649 14.60 29.81 12.62
CA VAL A 649 15.08 28.45 12.35
C VAL A 649 16.61 28.36 12.30
N ILE A 650 17.26 29.36 11.69
CA ILE A 650 18.71 29.38 11.46
C ILE A 650 19.42 30.14 12.58
N ASN A 651 18.98 31.36 12.89
CA ASN A 651 19.61 32.16 13.95
C ASN A 651 19.10 31.81 15.37
N LYS A 652 18.13 30.89 15.49
CA LYS A 652 17.58 30.40 16.76
C LYS A 652 17.06 31.53 17.67
N LYS A 653 16.50 32.58 17.08
CA LYS A 653 15.83 33.65 17.85
C LYS A 653 14.50 33.15 18.41
N ASP A 654 14.07 33.82 19.49
CA ASP A 654 12.82 33.51 20.17
C ASP A 654 11.60 33.62 19.22
N VAL A 655 10.79 32.56 19.17
CA VAL A 655 9.64 32.46 18.27
C VAL A 655 8.63 33.57 18.55
N ASN A 656 8.31 33.82 19.82
CA ASN A 656 7.27 34.77 20.20
C ASN A 656 7.64 36.19 19.77
N GLN A 657 8.88 36.61 20.09
CA GLN A 657 9.39 37.93 19.70
C GLN A 657 9.33 38.15 18.18
N ILE A 658 9.74 37.16 17.40
CA ILE A 658 9.79 37.30 15.94
C ILE A 658 8.38 37.29 15.32
N ILE A 659 7.47 36.46 15.82
CA ILE A 659 6.10 36.44 15.31
C ILE A 659 5.33 37.72 15.67
N GLU A 660 5.47 38.26 16.88
CA GLU A 660 4.87 39.56 17.24
C GLU A 660 5.36 40.70 16.34
N MET A 661 6.66 40.70 15.99
CA MET A 661 7.21 41.64 15.01
C MET A 661 6.65 41.43 13.61
N LEU A 662 6.40 40.17 13.21
CA LEU A 662 5.81 39.81 11.92
C LEU A 662 4.34 40.27 11.85
N GLU A 663 3.54 40.03 12.89
CA GLU A 663 2.15 40.50 12.99
C GLU A 663 2.06 42.02 12.81
N GLY A 664 2.92 42.78 13.51
CA GLY A 664 2.95 44.24 13.38
C GLY A 664 3.26 44.72 11.95
N ARG A 665 3.97 43.94 11.15
CA ARG A 665 4.25 44.24 9.72
C ARG A 665 3.13 43.77 8.80
N LEU A 666 2.55 42.60 9.07
CA LEU A 666 1.45 42.06 8.27
C LEU A 666 0.13 42.81 8.54
N ALA A 667 -0.06 43.45 9.69
CA ALA A 667 -1.24 44.26 9.97
C ALA A 667 -1.26 45.63 9.24
N ARG A 668 -0.13 46.08 8.69
CA ARG A 668 0.07 47.47 8.22
C ARG A 668 0.12 47.65 6.70
N VAL A 669 -0.15 46.61 5.92
CA VAL A 669 -0.09 46.63 4.44
C VAL A 669 -1.38 46.15 3.83
#